data_AF-A0A9P3BUY1-F1
#
_entry.id   AF-A0A9P3BUY1-F1
#
_cell.length_a   1.000
_cell.length_b   1.000
_cell.length_c   1.000
_cell.angle_alpha   90.00
_cell.angle_beta   90.00
_cell.angle_gamma   90.00
#
_symmetry.space_group_name_H-M   'P 1'
#
loop_
_entity.id
_entity.type
_entity.pdbx_description
1 polymer ?
#
loop_
_entity_poly.entity_id
_entity_poly.type
_entity_poly.pdbx_seq_one_letter_code
_entity_poly.pdbx_strand_id
1 'polypeptide(L)'
;MSPSRPARAAAPKPKSVRTGRIRKVRSAVSPISAAPQIVTANGATEPVDGQPPAWAECRPELCDALPWFRAVQGGSYHCDHLCWGFLLDADCGIRSYIDEEVVVTRVGGGCTKDAEGNLILVRDQGSEDSAVSSLINSMDSKVPVGLIIGDRNTLLGRKLPHRYNVMDYFRVTNVWYERIGGKVGAKVRFEKLNLSTKSWWAAKGSATPVPYYQRPEIQAEINHCAACQTASPRIYNEGWMCLQPTCDSFWTINGFEPPVVLTFYLNFLRTRTPPAPEVVPHHDLVPNLLPTLEEDGEGVSYSRIAWKGIICPHCQKCISRKYWHGWKCTDELSPISEKGETSCTFERMLTVQPVSLRSVIDDFSLGPNKRACHFDCKFAVPDIDDETLFPYRKLTYRIPGVGSITHFVANRIINSRPNGPNDLFRQLQVSDFGLRRYPLQQSVVAGTLTAHFAVNYGMPYKYIVSVDSRPFNDAPDEIMRALGRLTWATERAVAGSGDTFLPPNELLMLGYFEDMKIGYHDDGESSLGPTIATLSLGAKSVMSIRMKYKYYNGLSKSKTLLKDDPVLVGCRMEAERRSLKSQLANGEIDQTTYDSLRRKALQKGKWGEAPIGIKMELNHGDLVVMHGANLQKYYEHAVIPDKKLRFALTARYIKPDHVEPEHLPKGEFILTPDQVYDGK
;
A
#
# COMPACT_ATOMS: atom_id res chain seq x y z
N MET A 1 40.47 -36.15 14.67
CA MET A 1 40.03 -36.06 16.09
C MET A 1 40.11 -34.60 16.53
N SER A 2 38.96 -33.98 16.74
CA SER A 2 38.74 -32.69 17.41
C SER A 2 37.23 -32.61 17.74
N PRO A 3 36.83 -31.97 18.84
CA PRO A 3 35.71 -32.42 19.66
C PRO A 3 34.34 -31.83 19.25
N SER A 4 33.30 -32.62 19.55
CA SER A 4 31.88 -32.30 19.37
C SER A 4 31.42 -31.15 20.27
N ARG A 5 30.73 -30.17 19.68
CA ARG A 5 29.97 -29.13 20.42
C ARG A 5 28.64 -29.71 20.92
N PRO A 6 28.20 -29.37 22.15
CA PRO A 6 26.95 -29.88 22.73
C PRO A 6 25.71 -29.23 22.11
N ALA A 7 24.64 -30.00 22.02
CA ALA A 7 23.33 -29.58 21.52
C ALA A 7 22.70 -28.51 22.41
N ARG A 8 22.27 -27.41 21.78
CA ARG A 8 21.57 -26.30 22.44
C ARG A 8 20.08 -26.67 22.57
N ALA A 9 19.60 -26.80 23.81
CA ALA A 9 18.19 -27.07 24.12
C ALA A 9 17.28 -25.96 23.58
N ALA A 10 16.18 -26.35 22.94
CA ALA A 10 15.18 -25.44 22.38
C ALA A 10 14.35 -24.78 23.49
N ALA A 11 14.24 -23.45 23.44
CA ALA A 11 13.36 -22.69 24.32
C ALA A 11 11.86 -23.00 24.06
N PRO A 12 11.01 -23.02 25.10
CA PRO A 12 9.59 -23.29 24.95
C PRO A 12 8.86 -22.14 24.25
N LYS A 13 8.07 -22.47 23.21
CA LYS A 13 7.25 -21.52 22.45
C LYS A 13 6.08 -20.99 23.30
N PRO A 14 5.74 -19.68 23.24
CA PRO A 14 4.62 -19.12 23.99
C PRO A 14 3.28 -19.66 23.49
N LYS A 15 2.42 -20.05 24.44
CA LYS A 15 1.07 -20.58 24.22
C LYS A 15 0.14 -19.48 23.69
N SER A 16 -0.49 -19.71 22.53
CA SER A 16 -1.51 -18.81 21.97
C SER A 16 -2.79 -18.88 22.79
N VAL A 17 -3.15 -17.79 23.48
CA VAL A 17 -4.42 -17.67 24.21
C VAL A 17 -5.56 -17.42 23.23
N ARG A 18 -6.60 -18.25 23.35
CA ARG A 18 -7.82 -18.25 22.54
C ARG A 18 -8.69 -17.04 22.88
N THR A 19 -8.98 -16.18 21.91
CA THR A 19 -10.04 -15.17 22.02
C THR A 19 -11.41 -15.84 21.82
N GLY A 20 -12.10 -16.12 22.93
CA GLY A 20 -13.50 -16.53 22.93
C GLY A 20 -14.42 -15.36 22.58
N ARG A 21 -15.46 -15.61 21.79
CA ARG A 21 -16.48 -14.61 21.42
C ARG A 21 -17.59 -14.63 22.47
N ILE A 22 -17.67 -13.58 23.28
CA ILE A 22 -18.72 -13.40 24.31
C ILE A 22 -20.02 -12.97 23.64
N ARG A 23 -21.14 -13.58 24.07
CA ARG A 23 -22.51 -13.31 23.62
C ARG A 23 -22.91 -11.86 23.90
N LYS A 24 -23.67 -11.25 22.97
CA LYS A 24 -24.34 -9.96 23.15
C LYS A 24 -25.26 -10.01 24.37
N VAL A 25 -24.93 -9.23 25.40
CA VAL A 25 -25.86 -8.82 26.45
C VAL A 25 -26.07 -7.33 26.27
N ARG A 26 -27.32 -6.91 26.06
CA ARG A 26 -27.70 -5.50 26.05
C ARG A 26 -27.52 -4.96 27.48
N SER A 27 -26.56 -4.08 27.68
CA SER A 27 -26.47 -3.20 28.84
C SER A 27 -26.68 -1.78 28.31
N ALA A 28 -27.74 -1.13 28.79
CA ALA A 28 -27.99 0.27 28.55
C ALA A 28 -27.00 1.09 29.39
N VAL A 29 -26.07 1.79 28.74
CA VAL A 29 -25.21 2.79 29.38
C VAL A 29 -25.54 4.12 28.71
N SER A 30 -26.03 5.05 29.53
CA SER A 30 -26.42 6.40 29.13
C SER A 30 -25.22 7.21 28.61
N PRO A 31 -25.43 8.14 27.67
CA PRO A 31 -24.35 8.97 27.12
C PRO A 31 -23.80 9.90 28.20
N ILE A 32 -22.48 9.82 28.42
CA ILE A 32 -21.76 10.77 29.27
C ILE A 32 -21.61 12.08 28.47
N SER A 33 -22.33 13.09 28.95
CA SER A 33 -22.35 14.46 28.46
C SER A 33 -20.95 15.07 28.50
N ALA A 34 -20.55 15.71 27.39
CA ALA A 34 -19.36 16.54 27.31
C ALA A 34 -19.49 17.74 28.27
N ALA A 35 -18.45 18.02 29.04
CA ALA A 35 -18.35 19.21 29.87
C ALA A 35 -17.56 20.31 29.13
N PRO A 36 -17.74 21.59 29.52
CA PRO A 36 -18.14 22.65 28.64
C PRO A 36 -17.06 22.98 27.61
N GLN A 37 -17.48 22.96 26.36
CA GLN A 37 -16.82 23.71 25.30
C GLN A 37 -16.73 25.17 25.76
N ILE A 38 -15.53 25.76 25.72
CA ILE A 38 -15.44 27.20 25.51
C ILE A 38 -15.96 27.40 24.08
N VAL A 39 -17.29 27.49 23.96
CA VAL A 39 -17.94 27.97 22.74
C VAL A 39 -17.64 29.45 22.72
N THR A 40 -16.60 29.84 21.98
CA THR A 40 -16.60 31.20 21.44
C THR A 40 -17.85 31.30 20.59
N ALA A 41 -18.80 32.08 21.10
CA ALA A 41 -20.03 32.42 20.41
C ALA A 41 -19.66 33.29 19.19
N ASN A 42 -19.34 32.61 18.09
CA ASN A 42 -19.44 33.03 16.68
C ASN A 42 -18.78 31.95 15.84
N GLY A 43 -19.55 31.24 15.02
CA GLY A 43 -19.12 30.09 14.20
C GLY A 43 -18.13 30.40 13.07
N ALA A 44 -17.30 31.42 13.21
CA ALA A 44 -16.19 31.73 12.32
C ALA A 44 -14.88 31.38 13.04
N THR A 45 -14.25 30.27 12.67
CA THR A 45 -12.89 29.96 13.14
C THR A 45 -11.93 31.01 12.63
N GLU A 46 -11.07 31.51 13.51
CA GLU A 46 -10.07 32.51 13.14
C GLU A 46 -9.10 31.94 12.08
N PRO A 47 -8.66 32.76 11.11
CA PRO A 47 -7.67 32.34 10.14
C PRO A 47 -6.29 32.16 10.80
N VAL A 48 -5.47 31.31 10.18
CA VAL A 48 -4.05 31.17 10.53
C VAL A 48 -3.22 32.36 10.03
N ASP A 49 -2.06 32.57 10.64
CA ASP A 49 -1.16 33.69 10.36
C ASP A 49 -0.36 33.53 9.06
N GLY A 50 0.08 32.31 8.77
CA GLY A 50 0.92 32.01 7.61
C GLY A 50 0.40 30.84 6.78
N GLN A 51 1.24 30.38 5.85
CA GLN A 51 1.00 29.20 5.03
C GLN A 51 1.86 28.03 5.50
N PRO A 52 1.39 26.78 5.38
CA PRO A 52 2.22 25.63 5.69
C PRO A 52 3.39 25.53 4.71
N PRO A 53 4.56 25.06 5.18
CA PRO A 53 5.73 24.87 4.32
C PRO A 53 5.53 23.76 3.28
N ALA A 54 4.59 22.83 3.53
CA ALA A 54 4.09 21.88 2.54
C ALA A 54 2.68 21.38 2.90
N TRP A 55 1.92 20.94 1.91
CA TRP A 55 0.55 20.46 2.11
C TRP A 55 0.16 19.38 1.10
N ALA A 56 -0.93 18.65 1.36
CA ALA A 56 -1.46 17.64 0.44
C ALA A 56 -2.99 17.52 0.52
N GLU A 57 -3.61 17.01 -0.55
CA GLU A 57 -5.04 16.68 -0.57
C GLU A 57 -5.31 15.30 0.03
N CYS A 58 -4.34 14.38 -0.10
CA CYS A 58 -4.49 13.03 0.40
C CYS A 58 -3.23 12.53 1.12
N ARG A 59 -3.39 11.54 2.01
CA ARG A 59 -2.27 10.94 2.75
C ARG A 59 -1.21 10.29 1.87
N PRO A 60 -1.56 9.60 0.76
CA PRO A 60 -0.56 9.01 -0.13
C PRO A 60 0.43 10.02 -0.71
N GLU A 61 -0.02 11.23 -1.06
CA GLU A 61 0.88 12.31 -1.54
C GLU A 61 1.91 12.72 -0.49
N LEU A 62 1.50 12.86 0.78
CA LEU A 62 2.43 13.09 1.90
C LEU A 62 3.43 11.95 2.01
N CYS A 63 2.95 10.70 1.96
CA CYS A 63 3.79 9.51 2.12
C CYS A 63 4.79 9.30 0.98
N ASP A 64 4.46 9.80 -0.21
CA ASP A 64 5.33 9.78 -1.37
C ASP A 64 6.40 10.88 -1.28
N ALA A 65 6.06 12.09 -0.82
CA ALA A 65 6.93 13.26 -0.83
C ALA A 65 7.76 13.47 0.46
N LEU A 66 7.29 13.02 1.62
CA LEU A 66 7.94 13.26 2.91
C LEU A 66 8.67 12.00 3.42
N PRO A 67 10.01 11.99 3.55
CA PRO A 67 10.76 10.82 3.99
C PRO A 67 10.44 10.43 5.44
N TRP A 68 10.16 11.42 6.29
CA TRP A 68 9.86 11.27 7.71
C TRP A 68 8.39 10.96 8.01
N PHE A 69 7.51 10.77 7.00
CA PHE A 69 6.13 10.38 7.23
C PHE A 69 5.62 9.41 6.16
N ARG A 70 5.44 8.12 6.50
CA ARG A 70 4.90 7.09 5.58
C ARG A 70 3.73 6.29 6.15
N ALA A 71 2.98 6.87 7.08
CA ALA A 71 1.81 6.23 7.70
C ALA A 71 0.53 6.44 6.88
N VAL A 72 0.31 5.58 5.88
CA VAL A 72 -0.86 5.69 4.96
C VAL A 72 -2.21 5.54 5.67
N GLN A 73 -2.29 4.75 6.75
CA GLN A 73 -3.52 4.51 7.52
C GLN A 73 -3.44 4.98 8.98
N GLY A 74 -2.25 4.95 9.58
CA GLY A 74 -2.02 5.28 10.98
C GLY A 74 -1.85 6.78 11.24
N GLY A 75 -1.89 7.18 12.51
CA GLY A 75 -1.55 8.54 12.95
C GLY A 75 -0.05 8.72 13.26
N SER A 76 0.68 7.65 13.60
CA SER A 76 2.10 7.69 13.91
C SER A 76 2.89 6.87 12.91
N TYR A 77 3.86 7.50 12.24
CA TYR A 77 4.86 6.82 11.45
C TYR A 77 6.07 6.49 12.32
N HIS A 78 6.38 5.20 12.41
CA HIS A 78 7.49 4.68 13.15
C HIS A 78 8.20 3.58 12.35
N CYS A 79 9.53 3.58 12.43
CA CYS A 79 10.43 2.65 11.76
C CYS A 79 11.64 2.44 12.66
N ASP A 80 12.15 1.22 12.72
CA ASP A 80 13.31 0.85 13.55
C ASP A 80 13.18 1.28 15.02
N HIS A 81 11.97 1.14 15.58
CA HIS A 81 11.62 1.51 16.95
C HIS A 81 11.74 3.00 17.28
N LEU A 82 11.74 3.89 16.27
CA LEU A 82 11.70 5.34 16.43
C LEU A 82 10.46 5.93 15.73
N CYS A 83 9.94 7.03 16.27
CA CYS A 83 8.84 7.79 15.68
C CYS A 83 9.42 8.94 14.86
N TRP A 84 9.09 8.97 13.57
CA TRP A 84 9.61 9.95 12.62
C TRP A 84 8.60 11.04 12.29
N GLY A 85 7.31 10.69 12.34
CA GLY A 85 6.25 11.64 12.05
C GLY A 85 4.91 11.30 12.69
N PHE A 86 4.08 12.33 12.90
CA PHE A 86 2.79 12.22 13.57
C PHE A 86 1.73 13.08 12.88
N LEU A 87 0.52 12.54 12.72
CA LEU A 87 -0.61 13.19 12.06
C LEU A 87 -1.77 13.40 13.03
N LEU A 88 -2.15 14.66 13.18
CA LEU A 88 -3.29 15.16 13.95
C LEU A 88 -4.43 15.45 12.97
N ASP A 89 -5.55 14.74 13.04
CA ASP A 89 -6.67 14.91 12.10
C ASP A 89 -7.98 14.99 12.90
N ALA A 90 -9.02 14.25 12.50
CA ALA A 90 -10.35 14.28 13.10
C ALA A 90 -10.42 13.81 14.57
N ASP A 91 -9.54 12.91 15.01
CA ASP A 91 -9.52 12.42 16.41
C ASP A 91 -8.14 12.62 17.01
N CYS A 92 -8.07 13.36 18.12
CA CYS A 92 -6.89 13.45 18.98
C CYS A 92 -7.13 12.74 20.33
N GLY A 93 -8.32 12.17 20.55
CA GLY A 93 -8.75 11.61 21.83
C GLY A 93 -9.12 12.67 22.86
N ILE A 94 -9.75 12.20 23.94
CA ILE A 94 -10.16 13.05 25.07
C ILE A 94 -8.95 13.70 25.76
N ARG A 95 -9.20 14.85 26.40
CA ARG A 95 -8.20 15.62 27.14
C ARG A 95 -6.96 15.91 26.29
N SER A 96 -7.17 16.47 25.12
CA SER A 96 -6.10 16.81 24.17
C SER A 96 -6.02 18.32 24.03
N TYR A 97 -4.84 18.80 23.64
CA TYR A 97 -4.53 20.23 23.62
C TYR A 97 -3.61 20.53 22.44
N ILE A 98 -3.85 21.64 21.75
CA ILE A 98 -3.01 22.11 20.65
C ILE A 98 -2.92 23.62 20.79
N ASP A 99 -1.70 24.14 20.89
CA ASP A 99 -1.43 25.57 20.74
C ASP A 99 -0.35 25.80 19.66
N GLU A 100 0.32 26.95 19.72
CA GLU A 100 1.34 27.34 18.75
C GLU A 100 2.68 26.61 18.93
N GLU A 101 2.93 25.99 20.08
CA GLU A 101 4.23 25.39 20.43
C GLU A 101 4.12 23.99 21.07
N VAL A 102 2.95 23.60 21.58
CA VAL A 102 2.70 22.37 22.34
C VAL A 102 1.50 21.64 21.78
N VAL A 103 1.67 20.32 21.63
CA VAL A 103 0.61 19.40 21.27
C VAL A 103 0.53 18.29 22.30
N VAL A 104 -0.64 18.09 22.88
CA VAL A 104 -0.97 16.92 23.70
C VAL A 104 -2.05 16.13 22.99
N THR A 105 -1.77 14.86 22.70
CA THR A 105 -2.71 13.99 21.98
C THR A 105 -2.60 12.55 22.47
N ARG A 106 -3.57 11.72 22.11
CA ARG A 106 -3.51 10.27 22.31
C ARG A 106 -2.45 9.62 21.41
N VAL A 107 -1.96 8.46 21.85
CA VAL A 107 -1.18 7.56 20.98
C VAL A 107 -2.12 6.59 20.27
N GLY A 108 -1.88 6.37 18.97
CA GLY A 108 -2.67 5.44 18.15
C GLY A 108 -2.44 3.95 18.50
N GLY A 109 -3.24 3.07 17.92
CA GLY A 109 -3.18 1.62 18.14
C GLY A 109 -4.15 1.14 19.24
N GLY A 110 -4.52 -0.14 19.21
CA GLY A 110 -5.44 -0.71 20.21
C GLY A 110 -6.88 -0.17 20.20
N CYS A 111 -7.29 0.52 19.12
CA CYS A 111 -8.58 1.20 19.00
C CYS A 111 -9.43 0.65 17.86
N THR A 112 -10.76 0.85 17.96
CA THR A 112 -11.73 0.59 16.88
C THR A 112 -12.70 1.77 16.78
N LYS A 113 -13.40 1.87 15.65
CA LYS A 113 -14.56 2.77 15.56
C LYS A 113 -15.78 2.13 16.23
N ASP A 114 -16.51 2.91 17.03
CA ASP A 114 -17.84 2.54 17.54
C ASP A 114 -18.92 2.69 16.44
N ALA A 115 -20.19 2.53 16.80
CA ALA A 115 -21.30 2.59 15.86
C ALA A 115 -21.51 4.02 15.30
N GLU A 116 -21.12 5.02 16.08
CA GLU A 116 -21.18 6.45 15.78
C GLU A 116 -19.93 6.92 14.99
N GLY A 117 -18.92 6.06 14.84
CA GLY A 117 -17.70 6.31 14.07
C GLY A 117 -16.54 6.89 14.90
N ASN A 118 -16.71 7.06 16.21
CA ASN A 118 -15.68 7.57 17.11
C ASN A 118 -14.65 6.50 17.45
N LEU A 119 -13.40 6.90 17.63
CA LEU A 119 -12.29 5.98 17.88
C LEU A 119 -12.19 5.63 19.37
N ILE A 120 -12.69 4.46 19.76
CA ILE A 120 -12.65 3.97 21.14
C ILE A 120 -11.51 2.99 21.38
N LEU A 121 -10.96 2.99 22.58
CA LEU A 121 -9.91 2.07 23.01
C LEU A 121 -10.52 0.71 23.39
N VAL A 122 -10.03 -0.38 22.80
CA VAL A 122 -10.60 -1.74 23.03
C VAL A 122 -9.69 -2.64 23.87
N ARG A 123 -8.43 -2.27 24.03
CA ARG A 123 -7.45 -2.96 24.87
C ARG A 123 -6.51 -1.97 25.51
N ASP A 124 -5.87 -2.41 26.60
CA ASP A 124 -4.83 -1.63 27.26
C ASP A 124 -3.63 -1.44 26.32
N GLN A 125 -3.07 -0.23 26.35
CA GLN A 125 -1.80 0.13 25.73
C GLN A 125 -0.69 0.08 26.77
N GLY A 126 0.51 -0.32 26.36
CA GLY A 126 1.69 -0.36 27.22
C GLY A 126 2.98 -0.08 26.44
N SER A 127 4.11 -0.14 27.15
CA SER A 127 5.45 0.07 26.58
C SER A 127 5.77 -0.86 25.42
N GLU A 128 5.22 -2.07 25.43
CA GLU A 128 5.45 -3.08 24.40
C GLU A 128 4.74 -2.79 23.07
N ASP A 129 3.79 -1.84 23.05
CA ASP A 129 3.11 -1.43 21.84
C ASP A 129 4.05 -0.62 20.93
N SER A 130 4.13 -0.98 19.65
CA SER A 130 5.12 -0.40 18.72
C SER A 130 5.06 1.12 18.62
N ALA A 131 3.85 1.71 18.62
CA ALA A 131 3.68 3.16 18.56
C ALA A 131 4.10 3.85 19.87
N VAL A 132 3.84 3.22 21.03
CA VAL A 132 4.18 3.77 22.35
C VAL A 132 5.68 3.66 22.60
N SER A 133 6.26 2.47 22.43
CA SER A 133 7.71 2.25 22.50
C SER A 133 8.48 3.20 21.59
N SER A 134 8.01 3.39 20.34
CA SER A 134 8.71 4.27 19.40
C SER A 134 8.73 5.73 19.86
N LEU A 135 7.66 6.21 20.51
CA LEU A 135 7.61 7.56 21.08
C LEU A 135 8.52 7.69 22.31
N ILE A 136 8.53 6.68 23.19
CA ILE A 136 9.41 6.63 24.36
C ILE A 136 10.88 6.65 23.91
N ASN A 137 11.25 5.77 22.97
CA ASN A 137 12.62 5.73 22.43
C ASN A 137 13.02 7.04 21.76
N SER A 138 12.09 7.70 21.06
CA SER A 138 12.34 9.01 20.43
C SER A 138 12.49 10.13 21.45
N MET A 139 11.76 10.07 22.56
CA MET A 139 11.92 10.97 23.70
C MET A 139 13.30 10.80 24.33
N ASP A 140 13.68 9.57 24.66
CA ASP A 140 14.94 9.25 25.34
C ASP A 140 16.16 9.56 24.45
N SER A 141 16.04 9.29 23.15
CA SER A 141 17.10 9.56 22.16
C SER A 141 17.04 10.98 21.59
N LYS A 142 16.11 11.82 22.05
CA LYS A 142 15.89 13.20 21.58
C LYS A 142 15.70 13.31 20.06
N VAL A 143 15.02 12.34 19.44
CA VAL A 143 14.74 12.33 17.99
C VAL A 143 13.61 13.31 17.65
N PRO A 144 13.84 14.27 16.74
CA PRO A 144 12.78 15.15 16.26
C PRO A 144 11.72 14.40 15.44
N VAL A 145 10.45 14.74 15.67
CA VAL A 145 9.27 14.17 15.04
C VAL A 145 8.57 15.24 14.21
N GLY A 146 8.36 14.99 12.92
CA GLY A 146 7.62 15.92 12.07
C GLY A 146 6.11 15.81 12.30
N LEU A 147 5.42 16.93 12.53
CA LEU A 147 3.98 16.94 12.76
C LEU A 147 3.22 17.44 11.53
N ILE A 148 2.04 16.84 11.30
CA ILE A 148 1.09 17.21 10.25
C ILE A 148 -0.27 17.41 10.90
N ILE A 149 -1.01 18.44 10.50
CA ILE A 149 -2.38 18.70 10.94
C ILE A 149 -3.35 18.72 9.77
N GLY A 150 -4.47 18.00 9.92
CA GLY A 150 -5.55 17.97 8.95
C GLY A 150 -6.68 18.95 9.27
N ASP A 151 -7.36 19.45 8.25
CA ASP A 151 -8.48 20.41 8.35
C ASP A 151 -9.69 19.93 9.17
N ARG A 152 -9.81 18.62 9.42
CA ARG A 152 -10.83 18.03 10.28
C ARG A 152 -10.49 18.14 11.76
N ASN A 153 -9.31 18.66 12.10
CA ASN A 153 -8.96 18.93 13.48
C ASN A 153 -9.74 20.14 13.99
N THR A 154 -10.53 19.93 15.05
CA THR A 154 -11.32 21.00 15.67
C THR A 154 -10.65 21.60 16.91
N LEU A 155 -9.60 20.96 17.45
CA LEU A 155 -8.96 21.37 18.70
C LEU A 155 -8.14 22.66 18.57
N LEU A 156 -7.53 22.89 17.40
CA LEU A 156 -6.74 24.10 17.16
C LEU A 156 -7.61 25.37 17.19
N GLY A 157 -8.91 25.26 16.89
CA GLY A 157 -9.84 26.40 16.85
C GLY A 157 -9.61 27.38 15.69
N ARG A 158 -8.85 26.98 14.66
CA ARG A 158 -8.45 27.84 13.52
C ARG A 158 -8.80 27.19 12.19
N LYS A 159 -9.06 28.01 11.17
CA LYS A 159 -9.32 27.52 9.82
C LYS A 159 -8.01 27.17 9.11
N LEU A 160 -7.78 25.89 8.86
CA LEU A 160 -6.62 25.39 8.15
C LEU A 160 -6.78 25.57 6.62
N PRO A 161 -5.70 25.91 5.89
CA PRO A 161 -5.78 26.25 4.47
C PRO A 161 -5.97 25.03 3.56
N HIS A 162 -5.41 23.88 3.90
CA HIS A 162 -5.47 22.66 3.09
C HIS A 162 -5.95 21.45 3.89
N ARG A 163 -6.29 20.36 3.18
CA ARG A 163 -6.75 19.11 3.79
C ARG A 163 -5.72 18.53 4.77
N TYR A 164 -4.44 18.52 4.39
CA TYR A 164 -3.32 18.18 5.28
C TYR A 164 -2.21 19.21 5.17
N ASN A 165 -1.69 19.66 6.31
CA ASN A 165 -0.75 20.78 6.41
C ASN A 165 0.44 20.35 7.27
N VAL A 166 1.66 20.45 6.74
CA VAL A 166 2.88 20.21 7.52
C VAL A 166 3.03 21.33 8.55
N MET A 167 3.26 20.98 9.81
CA MET A 167 3.43 21.95 10.91
C MET A 167 4.90 22.37 11.02
N ASP A 168 5.69 21.60 11.77
CA ASP A 168 7.12 21.79 12.03
C ASP A 168 7.68 20.49 12.63
N TYR A 169 8.96 20.48 12.98
CA TYR A 169 9.55 19.48 13.86
C TYR A 169 9.26 19.77 15.34
N PHE A 170 8.98 18.70 16.07
CA PHE A 170 8.73 18.73 17.51
C PHE A 170 9.63 17.69 18.19
N ARG A 171 9.90 17.89 19.48
CA ARG A 171 10.46 16.86 20.35
C ARG A 171 9.35 16.25 21.20
N VAL A 172 9.48 14.97 21.52
CA VAL A 172 8.63 14.35 22.54
C VAL A 172 9.19 14.75 23.91
N THR A 173 8.36 15.34 24.78
CA THR A 173 8.79 15.71 26.14
C THR A 173 8.22 14.77 27.20
N ASN A 174 7.05 14.18 26.96
CA ASN A 174 6.41 13.28 27.90
C ASN A 174 5.59 12.23 27.16
N VAL A 175 5.64 11.00 27.67
CA VAL A 175 4.68 9.93 27.36
C VAL A 175 4.12 9.44 28.69
N TRP A 176 2.80 9.37 28.83
CA TRP A 176 2.15 8.89 30.06
C TRP A 176 0.90 8.08 29.74
N TYR A 177 0.33 7.48 30.78
CA TYR A 177 -0.86 6.65 30.66
C TYR A 177 -2.04 7.21 31.46
N GLU A 178 -3.24 7.02 30.93
CA GLU A 178 -4.50 7.43 31.53
C GLU A 178 -5.49 6.27 31.58
N ARG A 179 -6.46 6.35 32.50
CA ARG A 179 -7.64 5.47 32.44
C ARG A 179 -8.70 6.11 31.53
N ILE A 180 -9.04 5.41 30.45
CA ILE A 180 -9.99 5.85 29.42
C ILE A 180 -10.97 4.70 29.16
N GLY A 181 -12.25 4.87 29.50
CA GLY A 181 -13.27 3.85 29.27
C GLY A 181 -12.95 2.50 29.94
N GLY A 182 -12.35 2.53 31.14
CA GLY A 182 -11.92 1.34 31.87
C GLY A 182 -10.65 0.66 31.33
N LYS A 183 -9.98 1.27 30.34
CA LYS A 183 -8.74 0.79 29.73
C LYS A 183 -7.58 1.76 29.96
N VAL A 184 -6.36 1.27 29.82
CA VAL A 184 -5.13 2.08 29.89
C VAL A 184 -4.81 2.64 28.50
N GLY A 185 -4.88 3.96 28.34
CA GLY A 185 -4.54 4.66 27.09
C GLY A 185 -3.29 5.52 27.24
N ALA A 186 -2.39 5.46 26.27
CA ALA A 186 -1.18 6.27 26.24
C ALA A 186 -1.44 7.65 25.62
N LYS A 187 -0.74 8.66 26.15
CA LYS A 187 -0.78 10.06 25.74
C LYS A 187 0.64 10.56 25.54
N VAL A 188 0.78 11.54 24.68
CA VAL A 188 2.07 12.12 24.32
C VAL A 188 1.97 13.64 24.31
N ARG A 189 3.02 14.29 24.80
CA ARG A 189 3.25 15.73 24.68
C ARG A 189 4.41 15.97 23.72
N PHE A 190 4.15 16.75 22.69
CA PHE A 190 5.12 17.29 21.76
C PHE A 190 5.36 18.76 22.05
N GLU A 191 6.59 19.21 21.84
CA GLU A 191 7.00 20.60 21.95
C GLU A 191 7.76 21.01 20.69
N LYS A 192 7.39 22.13 20.08
CA LYS A 192 7.98 22.64 18.85
C LYS A 192 9.48 22.84 19.07
N LEU A 193 10.27 22.32 18.15
CA LEU A 193 11.72 22.31 18.30
C LEU A 193 12.30 23.74 18.23
N ASN A 194 11.82 24.54 17.28
CA ASN A 194 12.22 25.94 17.11
C ASN A 194 11.20 26.89 17.74
N LEU A 195 11.51 27.37 18.95
CA LEU A 195 10.69 28.33 19.70
C LEU A 195 10.96 29.81 19.32
N SER A 196 11.94 30.07 18.46
CA SER A 196 12.28 31.44 18.03
C SER A 196 11.40 31.94 16.88
N THR A 197 10.78 31.02 16.14
CA THR A 197 9.94 31.33 14.99
C THR A 197 8.47 31.23 15.37
N LYS A 198 7.69 32.20 14.88
CA LYS A 198 6.23 32.15 14.99
C LYS A 198 5.70 30.96 14.19
N SER A 199 4.75 30.24 14.75
CA SER A 199 4.10 29.14 14.06
C SER A 199 3.13 29.66 13.02
N TRP A 200 3.15 29.11 11.80
CA TRP A 200 2.25 29.58 10.74
C TRP A 200 0.77 29.36 11.11
N TRP A 201 0.49 28.36 11.96
CA TRP A 201 -0.84 28.06 12.50
C TRP A 201 -1.24 28.90 13.73
N ALA A 202 -0.46 29.93 14.06
CA ALA A 202 -0.86 30.94 15.05
C ALA A 202 -2.10 31.72 14.61
N ALA A 203 -2.75 32.40 15.56
CA ALA A 203 -3.85 33.29 15.21
C ALA A 203 -3.34 34.44 14.33
N LYS A 204 -4.08 34.77 13.26
CA LYS A 204 -3.68 35.82 12.33
C LYS A 204 -3.48 37.16 13.04
N GLY A 205 -2.30 37.76 12.86
CA GLY A 205 -1.94 39.02 13.49
C GLY A 205 -1.54 38.92 14.96
N SER A 206 -1.40 37.70 15.52
CA SER A 206 -0.86 37.53 16.88
C SER A 206 0.57 38.04 16.98
N ALA A 207 1.00 38.39 18.19
CA ALA A 207 2.37 38.86 18.43
C ALA A 207 3.40 37.78 18.07
N THR A 208 4.62 38.20 17.74
CA THR A 208 5.76 37.29 17.61
C THR A 208 6.06 36.62 18.96
N PRO A 209 6.48 35.34 18.97
CA PRO A 209 6.81 34.67 20.21
C PRO A 209 7.96 35.40 20.92
N VAL A 210 7.84 35.56 22.23
CA VAL A 210 8.93 36.09 23.06
C VAL A 210 10.12 35.13 22.94
N PRO A 211 11.35 35.61 22.68
CA PRO A 211 12.53 34.74 22.62
C PRO A 211 12.69 33.92 23.91
N TYR A 212 13.11 32.66 23.79
CA TYR A 212 13.18 31.72 24.93
C TYR A 212 13.93 32.31 26.14
N TYR A 213 15.07 32.95 25.92
CA TYR A 213 15.92 33.54 26.96
C TYR A 213 15.30 34.74 27.70
N GLN A 214 14.17 35.27 27.21
CA GLN A 214 13.40 36.34 27.86
C GLN A 214 12.14 35.81 28.57
N ARG A 215 11.85 34.51 28.45
CA ARG A 215 10.68 33.89 29.07
C ARG A 215 10.96 33.59 30.55
N PRO A 216 9.96 33.69 31.44
CA PRO A 216 10.11 33.22 32.80
C PRO A 216 10.36 31.71 32.81
N GLU A 217 11.25 31.26 33.70
CA GLU A 217 11.46 29.83 33.89
C GLU A 217 10.24 29.22 34.60
N ILE A 218 9.54 28.34 33.88
CA ILE A 218 8.37 27.60 34.40
C ILE A 218 8.73 26.12 34.33
N GLN A 219 8.72 25.47 35.49
CA GLN A 219 8.97 24.04 35.61
C GLN A 219 7.66 23.28 35.86
N ALA A 220 7.58 22.07 35.32
CA ALA A 220 6.49 21.16 35.61
C ALA A 220 6.61 20.66 37.05
N GLU A 221 5.51 20.68 37.80
CA GLU A 221 5.48 20.11 39.14
C GLU A 221 5.58 18.58 39.04
N ILE A 222 6.61 17.99 39.66
CA ILE A 222 6.83 16.52 39.67
C ILE A 222 6.73 16.04 41.11
N ASN A 223 5.88 15.03 41.34
CA ASN A 223 5.80 14.34 42.63
C ASN A 223 6.08 12.84 42.46
N HIS A 224 6.46 12.17 43.54
CA HIS A 224 6.76 10.74 43.56
C HIS A 224 5.59 9.95 44.18
N CYS A 225 5.20 8.85 43.56
CA CYS A 225 4.16 8.00 44.10
C CYS A 225 4.63 7.31 45.38
N ALA A 226 3.87 7.42 46.48
CA ALA A 226 4.20 6.71 47.72
C ALA A 226 4.23 5.17 47.56
N ALA A 227 3.43 4.60 46.64
CA ALA A 227 3.33 3.16 46.44
C ALA A 227 4.45 2.59 45.52
N CYS A 228 4.65 3.15 44.33
CA CYS A 228 5.64 2.65 43.37
C CYS A 228 6.93 3.48 43.27
N GLN A 229 7.02 4.60 43.99
CA GLN A 229 8.16 5.54 43.98
C GLN A 229 8.51 6.14 42.61
N THR A 230 7.67 5.92 41.60
CA THR A 230 7.86 6.49 40.26
C THR A 230 7.45 7.96 40.27
N ALA A 231 8.32 8.83 39.72
CA ALA A 231 8.01 10.24 39.49
C ALA A 231 6.92 10.40 38.42
N SER A 232 5.97 11.31 38.64
CA SER A 232 4.98 11.69 37.63
C SER A 232 4.77 13.21 37.66
N PRO A 233 4.62 13.86 36.49
CA PRO A 233 4.25 15.27 36.45
C PRO A 233 2.80 15.47 36.87
N ARG A 234 2.50 16.63 37.45
CA ARG A 234 1.12 17.10 37.63
C ARG A 234 0.56 17.58 36.30
N ILE A 235 -0.28 16.75 35.68
CA ILE A 235 -0.86 17.04 34.36
C ILE A 235 -2.15 17.86 34.46
N TYR A 236 -2.90 17.73 35.56
CA TYR A 236 -4.23 18.30 35.73
C TYR A 236 -4.36 19.18 36.96
N ASN A 237 -5.24 20.18 36.92
CA ASN A 237 -5.48 21.09 38.04
C ASN A 237 -6.11 20.36 39.22
N GLU A 238 -6.99 19.41 38.95
CA GLU A 238 -7.83 18.71 39.95
C GLU A 238 -6.99 17.91 40.96
N GLY A 239 -5.78 17.50 40.60
CA GLY A 239 -4.85 16.85 41.52
C GLY A 239 -3.70 16.15 40.82
N TRP A 240 -2.68 15.81 41.60
CA TRP A 240 -1.59 14.93 41.16
C TRP A 240 -2.05 13.47 41.20
N MET A 241 -1.59 12.66 40.24
CA MET A 241 -1.93 11.24 40.11
C MET A 241 -0.68 10.43 39.74
N CYS A 242 -0.62 9.18 40.18
CA CYS A 242 0.35 8.21 39.66
C CYS A 242 -0.03 7.81 38.22
N LEU A 243 0.90 7.93 37.28
CA LEU A 243 0.68 7.65 35.86
C LEU A 243 1.24 6.29 35.42
N GLN A 244 1.67 5.45 36.37
CA GLN A 244 2.25 4.13 36.11
C GLN A 244 1.16 3.05 36.11
N PRO A 245 0.83 2.39 34.98
CA PRO A 245 -0.29 1.45 34.88
C PRO A 245 -0.22 0.23 35.80
N THR A 246 0.99 -0.17 36.18
CA THR A 246 1.25 -1.33 37.06
C THR A 246 1.16 -0.99 38.55
N CYS A 247 0.90 0.27 38.91
CA CYS A 247 0.79 0.71 40.30
C CYS A 247 -0.66 0.63 40.79
N ASP A 248 -0.87 0.20 42.03
CA ASP A 248 -2.21 0.16 42.65
C ASP A 248 -2.83 1.55 42.82
N SER A 249 -2.01 2.60 42.93
CA SER A 249 -2.46 4.00 42.98
C SER A 249 -2.65 4.64 41.58
N PHE A 250 -2.54 3.86 40.50
CA PHE A 250 -2.67 4.35 39.13
C PHE A 250 -4.00 5.06 38.89
N TRP A 251 -3.93 6.31 38.42
CA TRP A 251 -5.08 7.09 38.02
C TRP A 251 -6.09 7.33 39.17
N THR A 252 -5.57 7.69 40.34
CA THR A 252 -6.38 8.07 41.52
C THR A 252 -5.89 9.41 42.10
N ILE A 253 -6.81 10.23 42.59
CA ILE A 253 -6.53 11.49 43.31
C ILE A 253 -6.88 11.27 44.77
N ASN A 254 -5.90 11.38 45.67
CA ASN A 254 -6.08 11.14 47.11
C ASN A 254 -6.75 9.79 47.44
N GLY A 255 -6.50 8.76 46.62
CA GLY A 255 -7.08 7.42 46.79
C GLY A 255 -8.47 7.22 46.18
N PHE A 256 -9.06 8.25 45.56
CA PHE A 256 -10.37 8.19 44.92
C PHE A 256 -10.27 8.25 43.39
N GLU A 257 -11.31 7.77 42.69
CA GLU A 257 -11.41 7.93 41.25
C GLU A 257 -11.46 9.44 40.89
N PRO A 258 -10.72 9.88 39.85
CA PRO A 258 -10.70 11.27 39.46
C PRO A 258 -12.06 11.69 38.87
N PRO A 259 -12.41 12.99 38.93
CA PRO A 259 -13.56 13.53 38.23
C PRO A 259 -13.53 13.20 36.74
N VAL A 260 -14.72 13.09 36.13
CA VAL A 260 -14.86 12.83 34.68
C VAL A 260 -14.20 13.93 33.85
N VAL A 261 -14.32 15.16 34.33
CA VAL A 261 -13.79 16.37 33.68
C VAL A 261 -12.48 16.75 34.34
N LEU A 262 -11.42 16.79 33.56
CA LEU A 262 -10.09 17.19 34.01
C LEU A 262 -9.60 18.36 33.15
N THR A 263 -8.99 19.35 33.79
CA THR A 263 -8.44 20.54 33.12
C THR A 263 -6.92 20.54 33.24
N PHE A 264 -6.22 20.86 32.15
CA PHE A 264 -4.76 20.83 32.15
C PHE A 264 -4.16 21.82 33.14
N TYR A 265 -3.16 21.36 33.89
CA TYR A 265 -2.37 22.20 34.77
C TYR A 265 -1.52 23.17 33.95
N LEU A 266 -1.64 24.46 34.26
CA LEU A 266 -1.08 25.51 33.39
C LEU A 266 0.45 25.46 33.28
N ASN A 267 1.15 25.13 34.38
CA ASN A 267 2.61 25.01 34.33
C ASN A 267 3.05 23.83 33.47
N PHE A 268 2.30 22.73 33.44
CA PHE A 268 2.60 21.59 32.56
C PHE A 268 2.50 21.99 31.07
N LEU A 269 1.50 22.79 30.70
CA LEU A 269 1.38 23.31 29.34
C LEU A 269 2.46 24.35 29.02
N ARG A 270 2.78 25.25 29.96
CA ARG A 270 3.72 26.37 29.76
C ARG A 270 5.19 26.02 29.88
N THR A 271 5.54 24.88 30.49
CA THR A 271 6.94 24.43 30.59
C THR A 271 7.55 24.32 29.19
N ARG A 272 8.78 24.79 29.02
CA ARG A 272 9.55 24.66 27.77
C ARG A 272 10.93 24.10 28.07
N THR A 273 11.33 23.11 27.29
CA THR A 273 12.67 22.55 27.36
C THR A 273 13.66 23.58 26.82
N PRO A 274 14.83 23.78 27.45
CA PRO A 274 15.88 24.60 26.89
C PRO A 274 16.18 24.23 25.42
N PRO A 275 16.39 25.22 24.54
CA PRO A 275 16.91 24.98 23.20
C PRO A 275 18.20 24.18 23.28
N ALA A 276 18.28 23.11 22.50
CA ALA A 276 19.41 22.19 22.45
C ALA A 276 19.91 22.16 21.00
N PRO A 277 20.97 22.93 20.65
CA PRO A 277 21.47 23.04 19.29
C PRO A 277 21.87 21.70 18.66
N GLU A 278 22.23 20.72 19.50
CA GLU A 278 22.59 19.36 19.09
C GLU A 278 21.38 18.50 18.67
N VAL A 279 20.15 18.91 18.99
CA VAL A 279 18.92 18.20 18.59
C VAL A 279 18.51 18.66 17.20
N VAL A 280 19.02 17.97 16.18
CA VAL A 280 18.82 18.30 14.77
C VAL A 280 17.98 17.22 14.08
N PRO A 281 16.98 17.58 13.25
CA PRO A 281 16.23 16.60 12.46
C PRO A 281 17.12 15.82 11.48
N HIS A 282 16.82 14.54 11.27
CA HIS A 282 17.55 13.68 10.32
C HIS A 282 17.26 13.99 8.85
N HIS A 283 16.14 14.66 8.59
CA HIS A 283 15.68 15.01 7.26
C HIS A 283 15.22 16.46 7.27
N ASP A 284 15.24 17.11 6.11
CA ASP A 284 14.56 18.38 5.95
C ASP A 284 13.06 18.20 6.17
N LEU A 285 12.43 19.22 6.77
CA LEU A 285 10.97 19.23 6.97
C LEU A 285 10.25 19.13 5.63
N VAL A 286 10.79 19.84 4.63
CA VAL A 286 10.35 19.90 3.24
C VAL A 286 11.54 19.57 2.35
N PRO A 287 11.71 18.31 1.93
CA PRO A 287 12.84 17.90 1.09
C PRO A 287 12.73 18.49 -0.32
N ASN A 288 13.87 18.89 -0.88
CA ASN A 288 13.98 19.29 -2.28
C ASN A 288 14.65 18.18 -3.10
N LEU A 289 13.83 17.26 -3.63
CA LEU A 289 14.32 16.11 -4.40
C LEU A 289 14.78 16.47 -5.83
N LEU A 290 14.27 17.58 -6.41
CA LEU A 290 14.49 17.86 -7.83
C LEU A 290 15.97 18.05 -8.21
N PRO A 291 16.78 18.84 -7.48
CA PRO A 291 18.18 19.04 -7.82
C PRO A 291 19.03 17.77 -7.73
N THR A 292 18.66 16.82 -6.86
CA THR A 292 19.43 15.59 -6.66
C THR A 292 19.10 14.49 -7.67
N LEU A 293 18.01 14.64 -8.43
CA LEU A 293 17.67 13.74 -9.55
C LEU A 293 18.39 14.11 -10.85
N GLU A 294 18.98 15.31 -10.92
CA GLU A 294 19.69 15.84 -12.10
C GLU A 294 21.17 15.44 -12.13
N GLU A 295 21.65 14.66 -11.17
CA GLU A 295 23.00 14.09 -11.23
C GLU A 295 23.09 13.09 -12.41
N ASP A 296 24.01 13.35 -13.34
CA ASP A 296 24.21 12.69 -14.65
C ASP A 296 24.63 11.20 -14.56
N GLY A 297 23.83 10.36 -13.89
CA GLY A 297 24.04 8.92 -13.78
C GLY A 297 23.07 8.12 -14.65
N GLU A 298 23.59 7.17 -15.44
CA GLU A 298 22.77 6.18 -16.13
C GLU A 298 21.85 5.46 -15.13
N GLY A 299 20.53 5.44 -15.40
CA GLY A 299 19.56 4.64 -14.65
C GLY A 299 18.95 5.29 -13.40
N VAL A 300 19.36 6.50 -13.00
CA VAL A 300 18.73 7.24 -11.88
C VAL A 300 17.24 7.44 -12.14
N SER A 301 16.83 7.68 -13.39
CA SER A 301 15.43 7.92 -13.81
C SER A 301 14.44 6.80 -13.45
N TYR A 302 14.95 5.59 -13.22
CA TYR A 302 14.17 4.37 -12.93
C TYR A 302 14.43 3.77 -11.55
N SER A 303 15.26 4.43 -10.74
CA SER A 303 15.63 3.98 -9.40
C SER A 303 14.47 4.12 -8.40
N ARG A 304 14.63 3.53 -7.21
CA ARG A 304 13.66 3.63 -6.11
C ARG A 304 13.33 5.08 -5.71
N ILE A 305 14.31 5.98 -5.82
CA ILE A 305 14.11 7.40 -5.46
C ILE A 305 13.30 8.13 -6.54
N ALA A 306 13.45 7.73 -7.79
CA ALA A 306 12.82 8.40 -8.92
C ALA A 306 11.28 8.37 -8.84
N TRP A 307 10.66 7.33 -8.29
CA TRP A 307 9.19 7.28 -8.12
C TRP A 307 8.66 7.89 -6.83
N LYS A 308 9.49 8.59 -6.05
CA LYS A 308 9.02 9.39 -4.92
C LYS A 308 8.26 10.62 -5.38
N GLY A 309 7.49 11.17 -4.45
CA GLY A 309 6.81 12.45 -4.65
C GLY A 309 7.80 13.61 -4.52
N ILE A 310 7.38 14.75 -5.02
CA ILE A 310 8.10 16.03 -4.88
C ILE A 310 7.20 17.04 -4.19
N ILE A 311 7.77 18.18 -3.79
CA ILE A 311 7.01 19.31 -3.28
C ILE A 311 7.07 20.41 -4.32
N CYS A 312 5.91 20.94 -4.71
CA CYS A 312 5.82 21.98 -5.72
C CYS A 312 6.56 23.25 -5.27
N PRO A 313 7.53 23.77 -6.03
CA PRO A 313 8.27 24.96 -5.63
C PRO A 313 7.40 26.23 -5.67
N HIS A 314 6.28 26.22 -6.40
CA HIS A 314 5.39 27.38 -6.52
C HIS A 314 4.28 27.42 -5.47
N CYS A 315 3.62 26.28 -5.21
CA CYS A 315 2.47 26.24 -4.30
C CYS A 315 2.68 25.37 -3.07
N GLN A 316 3.82 24.71 -2.90
CA GLN A 316 4.16 23.82 -1.77
C GLN A 316 3.28 22.56 -1.63
N LYS A 317 2.52 22.21 -2.66
CA LYS A 317 1.76 20.96 -2.70
C LYS A 317 2.69 19.75 -2.83
N CYS A 318 2.45 18.69 -2.07
CA CYS A 318 3.04 17.37 -2.27
C CYS A 318 2.44 16.72 -3.53
N ILE A 319 3.30 16.30 -4.45
CA ILE A 319 2.92 15.74 -5.76
C ILE A 319 3.49 14.33 -5.86
N SER A 320 2.62 13.32 -5.95
CA SER A 320 3.05 11.94 -6.28
C SER A 320 3.54 11.84 -7.72
N ARG A 321 4.53 10.97 -8.00
CA ARG A 321 4.91 10.64 -9.39
C ARG A 321 3.79 9.83 -10.03
N LYS A 322 2.95 10.49 -10.82
CA LYS A 322 1.85 9.87 -11.58
C LYS A 322 2.27 9.54 -13.01
N TYR A 323 3.06 10.38 -13.66
CA TYR A 323 3.43 10.22 -15.06
C TYR A 323 4.78 9.51 -15.18
N TRP A 324 4.94 8.71 -16.23
CA TRP A 324 6.19 8.01 -16.50
C TRP A 324 7.39 8.96 -16.54
N HIS A 325 7.24 10.06 -17.27
CA HIS A 325 8.29 11.06 -17.47
C HIS A 325 8.48 12.01 -16.29
N GLY A 326 7.54 12.10 -15.34
CA GLY A 326 7.70 13.02 -14.21
C GLY A 326 6.43 13.39 -13.44
N TRP A 327 6.33 14.66 -13.08
CA TRP A 327 5.35 15.19 -12.14
C TRP A 327 4.60 16.37 -12.75
N LYS A 328 3.30 16.44 -12.49
CA LYS A 328 2.47 17.62 -12.72
C LYS A 328 1.75 17.97 -11.42
N CYS A 329 1.76 19.24 -11.04
CA CYS A 329 1.14 19.70 -9.80
C CYS A 329 -0.39 19.58 -9.83
N THR A 330 -0.95 19.92 -10.99
CA THR A 330 -2.37 19.75 -11.30
C THR A 330 -2.50 18.65 -12.35
N ASP A 331 -3.41 17.72 -12.10
CA ASP A 331 -3.72 16.63 -13.01
C ASP A 331 -5.07 16.92 -13.68
N GLU A 332 -5.07 17.08 -15.00
CA GLU A 332 -6.25 17.42 -15.81
C GLU A 332 -7.37 16.38 -15.68
N LEU A 333 -7.07 15.17 -15.22
CA LEU A 333 -8.02 14.06 -15.04
C LEU A 333 -8.57 13.95 -13.62
N SER A 334 -8.13 14.81 -12.70
CA SER A 334 -8.68 14.83 -11.35
C SER A 334 -10.04 15.52 -11.37
N PRO A 335 -11.13 14.85 -10.93
CA PRO A 335 -12.41 15.51 -10.78
C PRO A 335 -12.27 16.58 -9.69
N ILE A 336 -12.62 17.82 -10.05
CA ILE A 336 -12.79 19.02 -9.21
C ILE A 336 -11.58 19.97 -9.17
N SER A 337 -11.78 21.14 -9.79
CA SER A 337 -11.65 22.43 -9.09
C SER A 337 -12.94 23.24 -9.33
N GLU A 338 -14.02 22.90 -8.62
CA GLU A 338 -15.25 23.72 -8.53
C GLU A 338 -15.06 24.98 -7.67
N LYS A 339 -13.88 25.14 -7.05
CA LYS A 339 -13.48 26.39 -6.42
C LYS A 339 -12.55 27.10 -7.40
N GLY A 340 -12.91 28.31 -7.80
CA GLY A 340 -12.20 29.16 -8.76
C GLY A 340 -10.80 29.61 -8.32
N GLU A 341 -9.99 28.71 -7.77
CA GLU A 341 -8.55 28.88 -7.60
C GLU A 341 -7.86 28.59 -8.92
N THR A 342 -7.01 29.51 -9.36
CA THR A 342 -6.07 29.30 -10.46
C THR A 342 -5.23 28.07 -10.15
N SER A 343 -5.44 26.99 -10.91
CA SER A 343 -4.70 25.75 -10.72
C SER A 343 -3.21 25.96 -11.02
N CYS A 344 -2.34 25.40 -10.17
CA CYS A 344 -0.90 25.53 -10.36
C CYS A 344 -0.46 24.78 -11.63
N THR A 345 0.22 25.47 -12.54
CA THR A 345 0.67 24.95 -13.84
C THR A 345 2.06 24.28 -13.78
N PHE A 346 2.63 24.13 -12.58
CA PHE A 346 3.94 23.53 -12.42
C PHE A 346 3.97 22.10 -12.94
N GLU A 347 4.95 21.82 -13.79
CA GLU A 347 5.32 20.48 -14.18
C GLU A 347 6.84 20.32 -14.22
N ARG A 348 7.29 19.09 -13.96
CA ARG A 348 8.68 18.70 -14.08
C ARG A 348 8.75 17.36 -14.79
N MET A 349 9.28 17.37 -16.01
CA MET A 349 9.58 16.18 -16.79
C MET A 349 11.07 15.90 -16.74
N LEU A 350 11.42 14.66 -16.44
CA LEU A 350 12.79 14.17 -16.49
C LEU A 350 13.12 13.78 -17.93
N THR A 351 14.34 14.10 -18.34
CA THR A 351 14.91 13.48 -19.53
C THR A 351 15.20 12.02 -19.21
N VAL A 352 14.53 11.12 -19.92
CA VAL A 352 14.69 9.69 -19.70
C VAL A 352 15.99 9.24 -20.35
N GLN A 353 16.94 8.80 -19.54
CA GLN A 353 18.15 8.14 -20.03
C GLN A 353 17.86 6.64 -20.18
N PRO A 354 17.83 6.10 -21.41
CA PRO A 354 17.48 4.70 -21.63
C PRO A 354 18.51 3.80 -20.98
N VAL A 355 18.03 2.84 -20.20
CA VAL A 355 18.85 1.86 -19.53
C VAL A 355 19.29 0.79 -20.52
N SER A 356 20.59 0.51 -20.54
CA SER A 356 21.15 -0.59 -21.32
C SER A 356 20.54 -1.92 -20.90
N LEU A 357 20.19 -2.76 -21.88
CA LEU A 357 19.72 -4.12 -21.62
C LEU A 357 20.69 -4.92 -20.75
N ARG A 358 22.00 -4.61 -20.81
CA ARG A 358 23.03 -5.26 -20.01
C ARG A 358 22.90 -5.01 -18.51
N SER A 359 22.39 -3.85 -18.10
CA SER A 359 22.25 -3.57 -16.65
C SER A 359 21.06 -4.30 -16.03
N VAL A 360 20.09 -4.74 -16.85
CA VAL A 360 18.90 -5.48 -16.40
C VAL A 360 18.96 -6.99 -16.64
N ILE A 361 19.95 -7.46 -17.43
CA ILE A 361 20.21 -8.88 -17.68
C ILE A 361 21.61 -9.25 -17.19
N ASP A 362 21.67 -10.11 -16.17
CA ASP A 362 22.92 -10.52 -15.51
C ASP A 362 23.60 -11.77 -16.14
N ASP A 363 23.20 -12.15 -17.37
CA ASP A 363 23.83 -13.23 -18.15
C ASP A 363 25.14 -12.75 -18.81
N PHE A 364 26.13 -13.62 -19.04
CA PHE A 364 27.39 -13.23 -19.75
C PHE A 364 27.12 -12.71 -21.18
N SER A 365 26.19 -13.36 -21.91
CA SER A 365 25.64 -12.86 -23.18
C SER A 365 24.29 -12.16 -22.95
N LEU A 366 23.83 -11.29 -23.87
CA LEU A 366 22.50 -10.66 -23.84
C LEU A 366 21.40 -11.70 -24.17
N GLY A 367 21.30 -12.74 -23.34
CA GLY A 367 20.45 -13.90 -23.54
C GLY A 367 21.24 -15.15 -23.95
N PRO A 368 20.79 -16.35 -23.53
CA PRO A 368 21.46 -17.61 -23.85
C PRO A 368 21.02 -18.18 -25.20
N ASN A 369 21.82 -19.09 -25.75
CA ASN A 369 21.45 -19.87 -26.94
C ASN A 369 20.26 -20.81 -26.66
N LYS A 370 20.26 -21.40 -25.47
CA LYS A 370 19.19 -22.23 -24.94
C LYS A 370 19.17 -22.06 -23.42
N ARG A 371 18.01 -21.75 -22.82
CA ARG A 371 17.90 -21.64 -21.36
C ARG A 371 17.92 -23.03 -20.72
N ALA A 372 18.71 -23.20 -19.67
CA ALA A 372 18.56 -24.36 -18.79
C ALA A 372 17.28 -24.18 -17.98
N CYS A 373 16.46 -25.23 -17.89
CA CYS A 373 15.25 -25.22 -17.06
C CYS A 373 15.49 -26.12 -15.86
N HIS A 374 15.36 -25.56 -14.66
CA HIS A 374 15.40 -26.32 -13.42
C HIS A 374 14.04 -26.28 -12.75
N PHE A 375 13.42 -27.43 -12.55
CA PHE A 375 12.11 -27.55 -11.92
C PHE A 375 12.27 -28.06 -10.48
N ASP A 376 11.80 -27.28 -9.51
CA ASP A 376 11.69 -27.73 -8.12
C ASP A 376 10.50 -28.69 -8.02
N CYS A 377 10.74 -29.91 -7.51
CA CYS A 377 9.75 -30.98 -7.39
C CYS A 377 8.55 -30.61 -6.50
N LYS A 378 8.61 -29.51 -5.75
CA LYS A 378 7.49 -28.97 -4.98
C LYS A 378 6.42 -28.28 -5.85
N PHE A 379 6.75 -27.91 -7.08
CA PHE A 379 5.82 -27.24 -8.01
C PHE A 379 5.48 -28.16 -9.19
N ALA A 380 4.44 -27.83 -9.93
CA ALA A 380 4.11 -28.55 -11.15
C ALA A 380 5.25 -28.46 -12.17
N VAL A 381 5.51 -29.56 -12.86
CA VAL A 381 6.48 -29.67 -13.95
C VAL A 381 5.72 -29.58 -15.28
N PRO A 382 6.16 -28.75 -16.24
CA PRO A 382 5.48 -28.62 -17.52
C PRO A 382 5.85 -29.73 -18.50
N ASP A 383 4.99 -29.95 -19.48
CA ASP A 383 5.35 -30.65 -20.72
C ASP A 383 6.33 -29.76 -21.51
N ILE A 384 7.43 -30.34 -22.00
CA ILE A 384 8.49 -29.60 -22.72
C ILE A 384 8.49 -29.99 -24.19
N ASP A 385 8.46 -28.99 -25.07
CA ASP A 385 8.54 -29.14 -26.51
C ASP A 385 9.57 -28.15 -27.09
N ASP A 386 10.68 -28.69 -27.58
CA ASP A 386 11.80 -27.94 -28.16
C ASP A 386 11.79 -27.94 -29.70
N GLU A 387 10.86 -28.67 -30.33
CA GLU A 387 10.91 -28.98 -31.77
C GLU A 387 9.84 -28.24 -32.56
N THR A 388 8.59 -28.25 -32.11
CA THR A 388 7.46 -27.82 -32.95
C THR A 388 7.45 -26.32 -33.24
N LEU A 389 8.01 -25.52 -32.33
CA LEU A 389 8.06 -24.05 -32.42
C LEU A 389 9.47 -23.50 -32.28
N PHE A 390 10.49 -24.30 -32.66
CA PHE A 390 11.86 -23.83 -32.73
C PHE A 390 11.92 -22.52 -33.56
N PRO A 391 12.59 -21.45 -33.05
CA PRO A 391 13.59 -21.46 -31.99
C PRO A 391 13.08 -21.25 -30.56
N TYR A 392 11.77 -21.16 -30.32
CA TYR A 392 11.22 -21.16 -28.95
C TYR A 392 11.30 -22.55 -28.33
N ARG A 393 11.51 -22.57 -27.01
CA ARG A 393 11.14 -23.72 -26.17
C ARG A 393 9.75 -23.50 -25.62
N LYS A 394 8.85 -24.45 -25.80
CA LYS A 394 7.47 -24.40 -25.29
C LYS A 394 7.37 -25.23 -24.02
N LEU A 395 6.90 -24.61 -22.94
CA LEU A 395 6.61 -25.25 -21.66
C LEU A 395 5.10 -25.17 -21.40
N THR A 396 4.40 -26.28 -21.29
CA THR A 396 2.95 -26.28 -21.06
C THR A 396 2.60 -26.90 -19.70
N TYR A 397 2.02 -26.09 -18.82
CA TYR A 397 1.45 -26.52 -17.55
C TYR A 397 -0.04 -26.79 -17.73
N ARG A 398 -0.47 -28.04 -17.56
CA ARG A 398 -1.88 -28.43 -17.64
C ARG A 398 -2.49 -28.49 -16.25
N ILE A 399 -3.62 -27.82 -16.06
CA ILE A 399 -4.39 -27.87 -14.81
C ILE A 399 -5.73 -28.58 -15.12
N PRO A 400 -5.89 -29.85 -14.72
CA PRO A 400 -7.03 -30.68 -15.09
C PRO A 400 -8.38 -30.03 -14.75
N GLY A 401 -9.29 -29.97 -15.73
CA GLY A 401 -10.62 -29.38 -15.59
C GLY A 401 -10.65 -27.84 -15.46
N VAL A 402 -9.50 -27.18 -15.60
CA VAL A 402 -9.35 -25.73 -15.38
C VAL A 402 -8.81 -25.02 -16.63
N GLY A 403 -7.70 -25.49 -17.20
CA GLY A 403 -7.06 -24.83 -18.33
C GLY A 403 -5.58 -25.16 -18.44
N SER A 404 -4.84 -24.34 -19.19
CA SER A 404 -3.40 -24.50 -19.39
C SER A 404 -2.66 -23.17 -19.32
N ILE A 405 -1.37 -23.25 -19.03
CA ILE A 405 -0.44 -22.12 -19.11
C ILE A 405 0.70 -22.54 -20.01
N THR A 406 0.89 -21.82 -21.12
CA THR A 406 1.98 -22.07 -22.07
C THR A 406 3.01 -20.97 -21.97
N HIS A 407 4.25 -21.32 -21.68
CA HIS A 407 5.39 -20.41 -21.60
C HIS A 407 6.33 -20.68 -22.77
N PHE A 408 6.41 -19.71 -23.69
CA PHE A 408 7.36 -19.72 -24.79
C PHE A 408 8.63 -19.02 -24.32
N VAL A 409 9.66 -19.82 -24.07
CA VAL A 409 10.97 -19.37 -23.58
C VAL A 409 11.79 -18.86 -24.75
N ALA A 410 12.11 -17.57 -24.73
CA ALA A 410 12.91 -16.93 -25.77
C ALA A 410 14.40 -17.20 -25.58
N ASN A 411 15.13 -17.12 -26.68
CA ASN A 411 16.58 -17.25 -26.72
C ASN A 411 17.22 -16.05 -27.44
N ARG A 412 18.54 -16.08 -27.56
CA ARG A 412 19.31 -15.03 -28.24
C ARG A 412 18.84 -14.80 -29.68
N ILE A 413 18.48 -15.84 -30.43
CA ILE A 413 18.02 -15.71 -31.82
C ILE A 413 16.74 -14.87 -31.83
N ILE A 414 15.72 -15.24 -31.05
CA ILE A 414 14.48 -14.48 -30.95
C ILE A 414 14.73 -13.03 -30.51
N ASN A 415 15.52 -12.84 -29.46
CA ASN A 415 15.69 -11.53 -28.82
C ASN A 415 16.43 -10.51 -29.69
N SER A 416 17.44 -10.97 -30.44
CA SER A 416 18.35 -10.10 -31.22
C SER A 416 17.89 -9.77 -32.63
N ARG A 417 16.73 -10.28 -33.06
CA ARG A 417 16.18 -9.97 -34.38
C ARG A 417 15.89 -8.47 -34.53
N PRO A 418 15.95 -7.95 -35.77
CA PRO A 418 15.44 -6.62 -36.05
C PRO A 418 13.99 -6.50 -35.56
N ASN A 419 13.69 -5.43 -34.82
CA ASN A 419 12.38 -5.21 -34.19
C ASN A 419 11.97 -6.35 -33.22
N GLY A 420 12.98 -7.04 -32.68
CA GLY A 420 12.86 -8.06 -31.66
C GLY A 420 12.72 -7.48 -30.26
N PRO A 421 12.58 -8.35 -29.24
CA PRO A 421 12.56 -7.98 -27.84
C PRO A 421 13.66 -6.98 -27.40
N ASN A 422 14.88 -7.11 -27.93
CA ASN A 422 15.97 -6.19 -27.60
C ASN A 422 15.67 -4.75 -28.04
N ASP A 423 15.16 -4.58 -29.27
CA ASP A 423 14.82 -3.27 -29.83
C ASP A 423 13.57 -2.71 -29.16
N LEU A 424 12.54 -3.53 -28.95
CA LEU A 424 11.33 -3.14 -28.23
C LEU A 424 11.66 -2.61 -26.84
N PHE A 425 12.52 -3.29 -26.06
CA PHE A 425 12.91 -2.81 -24.74
C PHE A 425 13.60 -1.44 -24.78
N ARG A 426 14.41 -1.16 -25.82
CA ARG A 426 15.00 0.17 -26.02
C ARG A 426 13.94 1.21 -26.37
N GLN A 427 13.06 0.91 -27.32
CA GLN A 427 12.06 1.84 -27.84
C GLN A 427 11.00 2.20 -26.78
N LEU A 428 10.56 1.22 -25.99
CA LEU A 428 9.57 1.42 -24.92
C LEU A 428 10.03 2.38 -23.80
N GLN A 429 11.32 2.66 -23.72
CA GLN A 429 11.90 3.59 -22.74
C GLN A 429 11.88 5.03 -23.22
N VAL A 430 12.03 5.26 -24.53
CA VAL A 430 12.29 6.58 -25.11
C VAL A 430 11.01 7.23 -25.64
N SER A 431 10.09 6.44 -26.17
CA SER A 431 8.82 6.94 -26.72
C SER A 431 7.80 7.23 -25.60
N ASP A 432 7.00 8.29 -25.78
CA ASP A 432 5.92 8.60 -24.83
C ASP A 432 4.59 7.91 -25.19
N PHE A 433 4.35 6.79 -24.52
CA PHE A 433 3.10 6.04 -24.65
C PHE A 433 1.98 6.60 -23.76
N GLY A 434 2.24 7.60 -22.92
CA GLY A 434 1.26 8.10 -21.93
C GLY A 434 1.11 7.20 -20.70
N LEU A 435 2.12 6.40 -20.39
CA LEU A 435 2.20 5.57 -19.19
C LEU A 435 1.97 6.40 -17.92
N ARG A 436 1.00 5.99 -17.10
CA ARG A 436 0.68 6.66 -15.83
C ARG A 436 0.28 5.70 -14.71
N ARG A 437 0.47 6.13 -13.47
CA ARG A 437 -0.07 5.46 -12.28
C ARG A 437 -1.47 5.98 -12.02
N TYR A 438 -2.42 5.08 -11.82
CA TYR A 438 -3.83 5.42 -11.70
C TYR A 438 -4.33 5.24 -10.26
N PRO A 439 -5.32 6.02 -9.81
CA PRO A 439 -5.92 5.85 -8.50
C PRO A 439 -6.68 4.52 -8.41
N LEU A 440 -6.47 3.77 -7.32
CA LEU A 440 -7.19 2.54 -7.03
C LEU A 440 -8.63 2.85 -6.63
N GLN A 441 -9.60 2.36 -7.40
CA GLN A 441 -11.03 2.58 -7.16
C GLN A 441 -11.50 2.01 -5.81
N GLN A 442 -10.95 0.87 -5.40
CA GLN A 442 -11.26 0.20 -4.13
C GLN A 442 -10.04 0.19 -3.22
N SER A 443 -9.64 1.36 -2.74
CA SER A 443 -8.57 1.51 -1.74
C SER A 443 -9.13 1.87 -0.37
N VAL A 444 -8.50 1.34 0.69
CA VAL A 444 -8.81 1.74 2.07
C VAL A 444 -8.46 3.21 2.32
N VAL A 445 -7.47 3.72 1.58
CA VAL A 445 -6.97 5.09 1.69
C VAL A 445 -7.19 5.79 0.35
N ALA A 446 -8.08 6.78 0.33
CA ALA A 446 -8.34 7.59 -0.85
C ALA A 446 -7.05 8.22 -1.41
N GLY A 447 -6.96 8.31 -2.74
CA GLY A 447 -5.78 8.81 -3.45
C GLY A 447 -4.64 7.79 -3.62
N THR A 448 -4.80 6.54 -3.17
CA THR A 448 -3.77 5.51 -3.38
C THR A 448 -3.64 5.20 -4.86
N LEU A 449 -2.42 5.29 -5.40
CA LEU A 449 -2.11 4.97 -6.79
C LEU A 449 -1.67 3.52 -6.97
N THR A 450 -1.80 2.99 -8.18
CA THR A 450 -1.13 1.74 -8.61
C THR A 450 0.37 1.84 -8.34
N ALA A 451 1.03 0.71 -8.08
CA ALA A 451 2.49 0.70 -7.97
C ALA A 451 3.15 0.87 -9.34
N HIS A 452 2.65 0.18 -10.36
CA HIS A 452 3.13 0.23 -11.74
C HIS A 452 2.50 1.37 -12.53
N PHE A 453 3.18 1.78 -13.61
CA PHE A 453 2.60 2.62 -14.65
C PHE A 453 1.85 1.75 -15.65
N ALA A 454 0.74 2.25 -16.18
CA ALA A 454 -0.11 1.55 -17.13
C ALA A 454 -0.51 2.46 -18.29
N VAL A 455 -0.78 1.86 -19.45
CA VAL A 455 -1.52 2.45 -20.56
C VAL A 455 -2.23 1.31 -21.30
N ASN A 456 -3.45 1.58 -21.76
CA ASN A 456 -4.25 0.60 -22.49
C ASN A 456 -4.49 1.05 -23.94
N TYR A 457 -4.38 0.09 -24.86
CA TYR A 457 -4.75 0.24 -26.26
C TYR A 457 -5.81 -0.79 -26.62
N GLY A 458 -6.70 -0.44 -27.55
CA GLY A 458 -7.78 -1.31 -28.01
C GLY A 458 -9.07 -1.11 -27.22
N MET A 459 -9.81 -2.20 -27.05
CA MET A 459 -11.05 -2.23 -26.27
C MET A 459 -10.82 -1.73 -24.83
N PRO A 460 -11.74 -0.93 -24.27
CA PRO A 460 -11.64 -0.50 -22.89
C PRO A 460 -11.73 -1.71 -21.97
N TYR A 461 -10.67 -1.92 -21.20
CA TYR A 461 -10.62 -2.97 -20.19
C TYR A 461 -10.72 -2.36 -18.79
N LYS A 462 -11.79 -2.71 -18.09
CA LYS A 462 -12.01 -2.32 -16.70
C LYS A 462 -11.55 -3.45 -15.78
N TYR A 463 -10.25 -3.52 -15.52
CA TYR A 463 -9.75 -4.20 -14.32
C TYR A 463 -9.88 -3.25 -13.11
N ILE A 464 -9.31 -3.61 -11.96
CA ILE A 464 -9.40 -2.90 -10.66
C ILE A 464 -9.22 -1.36 -10.73
N VAL A 465 -8.70 -0.83 -11.86
CA VAL A 465 -8.60 0.59 -12.17
C VAL A 465 -9.15 0.90 -13.57
N SER A 466 -9.84 2.04 -13.73
CA SER A 466 -10.22 2.57 -15.04
C SER A 466 -9.01 3.21 -15.71
N VAL A 467 -8.42 2.50 -16.66
CA VAL A 467 -7.34 3.03 -17.52
C VAL A 467 -8.01 3.56 -18.79
N ASP A 468 -7.80 4.83 -19.12
CA ASP A 468 -8.27 5.37 -20.40
C ASP A 468 -7.67 4.56 -21.56
N SER A 469 -8.52 3.97 -22.40
CA SER A 469 -8.08 3.18 -23.55
C SER A 469 -8.01 4.02 -24.81
N ARG A 470 -6.83 3.99 -25.45
CA ARG A 470 -6.59 4.56 -26.79
C ARG A 470 -6.97 3.55 -27.86
N PRO A 471 -7.50 3.95 -29.03
CA PRO A 471 -7.77 3.02 -30.11
C PRO A 471 -6.47 2.43 -30.68
N PHE A 472 -6.51 1.23 -31.27
CA PHE A 472 -5.34 0.65 -31.93
C PHE A 472 -4.89 1.44 -33.17
N ASN A 473 -5.80 2.16 -33.82
CA ASN A 473 -5.44 3.04 -34.94
C ASN A 473 -4.46 4.16 -34.54
N ASP A 474 -4.42 4.53 -33.26
CA ASP A 474 -3.48 5.52 -32.70
C ASP A 474 -2.29 4.84 -32.00
N ALA A 475 -2.21 3.50 -32.02
CA ALA A 475 -1.17 2.76 -31.32
C ALA A 475 0.17 2.88 -32.08
N PRO A 476 1.27 3.22 -31.38
CA PRO A 476 2.59 3.20 -31.98
C PRO A 476 2.98 1.82 -32.49
N ASP A 477 3.91 1.78 -33.44
CA ASP A 477 4.38 0.57 -34.09
C ASP A 477 4.91 -0.47 -33.09
N GLU A 478 5.55 -0.03 -32.00
CA GLU A 478 6.05 -0.90 -30.93
C GLU A 478 4.92 -1.70 -30.25
N ILE A 479 3.77 -1.05 -30.05
CA ILE A 479 2.57 -1.68 -29.47
C ILE A 479 1.99 -2.69 -30.45
N MET A 480 1.89 -2.33 -31.74
CA MET A 480 1.35 -3.20 -32.77
C MET A 480 2.24 -4.43 -33.03
N ARG A 481 3.56 -4.28 -32.99
CA ARG A 481 4.51 -5.41 -33.07
C ARG A 481 4.39 -6.34 -31.86
N ALA A 482 4.22 -5.79 -30.66
CA ALA A 482 3.97 -6.60 -29.48
C ALA A 482 2.63 -7.35 -29.59
N LEU A 483 1.58 -6.69 -30.07
CA LEU A 483 0.28 -7.30 -30.34
C LEU A 483 0.39 -8.44 -31.34
N GLY A 484 1.12 -8.27 -32.45
CA GLY A 484 1.35 -9.32 -33.44
C GLY A 484 2.01 -10.58 -32.83
N ARG A 485 3.01 -10.40 -31.97
CA ARG A 485 3.67 -11.51 -31.23
C ARG A 485 2.71 -12.21 -30.28
N LEU A 486 1.89 -11.43 -29.57
CA LEU A 486 0.92 -11.95 -28.60
C LEU A 486 -0.24 -12.68 -29.28
N THR A 487 -0.70 -12.19 -30.44
CA THR A 487 -1.68 -12.85 -31.30
C THR A 487 -1.16 -14.21 -31.77
N TRP A 488 0.07 -14.26 -32.29
CA TRP A 488 0.72 -15.52 -32.67
C TRP A 488 0.84 -16.49 -31.48
N ALA A 489 1.30 -16.02 -30.32
CA ALA A 489 1.44 -16.85 -29.13
C ALA A 489 0.09 -17.41 -28.66
N THR A 490 -0.95 -16.58 -28.69
CA THR A 490 -2.34 -16.95 -28.37
C THR A 490 -2.80 -18.06 -29.31
N GLU A 491 -2.66 -17.87 -30.62
CA GLU A 491 -3.07 -18.86 -31.63
C GLU A 491 -2.34 -20.19 -31.43
N ARG A 492 -1.02 -20.17 -31.19
CA ARG A 492 -0.21 -21.38 -30.97
C ARG A 492 -0.49 -22.08 -29.63
N ALA A 493 -0.93 -21.36 -28.60
CA ALA A 493 -1.28 -21.94 -27.31
C ALA A 493 -2.69 -22.56 -27.32
N VAL A 494 -3.61 -21.98 -28.10
CA VAL A 494 -4.98 -22.49 -28.30
C VAL A 494 -4.98 -23.64 -29.32
N ALA A 495 -4.02 -23.66 -30.26
CA ALA A 495 -3.83 -24.76 -31.19
C ALA A 495 -3.60 -26.09 -30.43
N GLY A 496 -4.63 -26.93 -30.41
CA GLY A 496 -4.65 -28.22 -29.72
C GLY A 496 -5.49 -28.28 -28.43
N SER A 497 -6.12 -27.19 -27.98
CA SER A 497 -7.11 -27.25 -26.88
C SER A 497 -8.50 -27.69 -27.36
N GLY A 498 -8.80 -27.51 -28.65
CA GLY A 498 -10.13 -27.72 -29.23
C GLY A 498 -11.05 -26.49 -29.11
N ASP A 499 -10.57 -25.42 -28.45
CA ASP A 499 -11.32 -24.18 -28.32
C ASP A 499 -11.17 -23.29 -29.56
N THR A 500 -12.14 -22.40 -29.77
CA THR A 500 -12.08 -21.41 -30.85
C THR A 500 -11.02 -20.36 -30.54
N PHE A 501 -10.16 -20.08 -31.52
CA PHE A 501 -9.22 -18.98 -31.43
C PHE A 501 -9.96 -17.64 -31.46
N LEU A 502 -9.74 -16.84 -30.42
CA LEU A 502 -10.23 -15.47 -30.31
C LEU A 502 -9.02 -14.52 -30.35
N PRO A 503 -8.84 -13.74 -31.43
CA PRO A 503 -7.72 -12.81 -31.52
C PRO A 503 -7.85 -11.72 -30.45
N PRO A 504 -6.76 -11.32 -29.77
CA PRO A 504 -6.84 -10.26 -28.79
C PRO A 504 -7.26 -8.94 -29.44
N ASN A 505 -8.08 -8.16 -28.73
CA ASN A 505 -8.60 -6.85 -29.15
C ASN A 505 -8.33 -5.76 -28.08
N GLU A 506 -7.48 -6.06 -27.11
CA GLU A 506 -6.93 -5.14 -26.11
C GLU A 506 -5.46 -5.48 -25.86
N LEU A 507 -4.67 -4.45 -25.56
CA LEU A 507 -3.30 -4.57 -25.09
C LEU A 507 -3.03 -3.55 -23.97
N LEU A 508 -2.77 -4.08 -22.78
CA LEU A 508 -2.32 -3.34 -21.61
C LEU A 508 -0.80 -3.38 -21.51
N MET A 509 -0.14 -2.23 -21.56
CA MET A 509 1.29 -2.11 -21.27
C MET A 509 1.50 -1.63 -19.83
N LEU A 510 2.27 -2.39 -19.08
CA LEU A 510 2.70 -2.08 -17.72
C LEU A 510 4.20 -1.82 -17.67
N GLY A 511 4.59 -0.70 -17.04
CA GLY A 511 5.97 -0.33 -16.78
C GLY A 511 6.30 -0.39 -15.29
N TYR A 512 7.43 -1.02 -14.95
CA TYR A 512 7.91 -1.23 -13.59
C TYR A 512 9.31 -0.65 -13.43
N PHE A 513 9.45 0.32 -12.53
CA PHE A 513 10.75 0.79 -12.04
C PHE A 513 11.31 -0.15 -10.97
N GLU A 514 12.49 0.17 -10.44
CA GLU A 514 13.08 -0.53 -9.31
C GLU A 514 12.11 -0.68 -8.13
N ASP A 515 12.09 -1.89 -7.56
CA ASP A 515 11.22 -2.37 -6.47
C ASP A 515 9.69 -2.31 -6.72
N MET A 516 9.23 -1.87 -7.90
CA MET A 516 7.82 -1.95 -8.25
C MET A 516 7.41 -3.39 -8.50
N LYS A 517 6.23 -3.78 -7.99
CA LYS A 517 5.69 -5.12 -8.19
C LYS A 517 4.17 -5.11 -8.14
N ILE A 518 3.58 -6.18 -8.68
CA ILE A 518 2.16 -6.46 -8.53
C ILE A 518 2.00 -7.71 -7.64
N GLY A 519 1.12 -7.61 -6.63
CA GLY A 519 0.80 -8.72 -5.75
C GLY A 519 -0.04 -9.79 -6.45
N TYR A 520 -0.57 -10.73 -5.66
CA TYR A 520 -1.55 -11.68 -6.19
C TYR A 520 -2.79 -10.95 -6.69
N HIS A 521 -3.13 -11.20 -7.95
CA HIS A 521 -4.31 -10.69 -8.64
C HIS A 521 -4.82 -11.75 -9.64
N ASP A 522 -5.95 -11.47 -10.27
CA ASP A 522 -6.54 -12.34 -11.27
C ASP A 522 -7.22 -11.52 -12.37
N ASP A 523 -7.42 -12.16 -13.51
CA ASP A 523 -8.14 -11.63 -14.67
C ASP A 523 -9.50 -12.35 -14.79
N GLY A 524 -10.18 -12.61 -13.67
CA GLY A 524 -11.42 -13.38 -13.61
C GLY A 524 -12.69 -12.59 -13.92
N GLU A 525 -12.57 -11.41 -14.55
CA GLU A 525 -13.71 -10.58 -14.93
C GLU A 525 -14.59 -11.26 -15.99
N SER A 526 -15.91 -11.12 -15.87
CA SER A 526 -16.86 -11.77 -16.81
C SER A 526 -16.76 -11.25 -18.24
N SER A 527 -16.27 -10.02 -18.43
CA SER A 527 -16.06 -9.37 -19.72
C SER A 527 -14.89 -9.93 -20.51
N LEU A 528 -14.02 -10.73 -19.89
CA LEU A 528 -12.85 -11.31 -20.54
C LEU A 528 -13.15 -12.63 -21.25
N GLY A 529 -12.45 -12.82 -22.37
CA GLY A 529 -12.30 -14.11 -23.04
C GLY A 529 -11.38 -15.06 -22.27
N PRO A 530 -11.30 -16.32 -22.72
CA PRO A 530 -10.61 -17.38 -21.98
C PRO A 530 -9.08 -17.27 -22.04
N THR A 531 -8.52 -16.39 -22.86
CA THR A 531 -7.07 -16.36 -23.13
C THR A 531 -6.46 -14.99 -22.81
N ILE A 532 -5.33 -15.03 -22.10
CA ILE A 532 -4.50 -13.87 -21.77
C ILE A 532 -3.07 -14.19 -22.19
N ALA A 533 -2.47 -13.33 -22.98
CA ALA A 533 -1.09 -13.48 -23.42
C ALA A 533 -0.26 -12.32 -22.89
N THR A 534 0.93 -12.59 -22.35
CA THR A 534 1.83 -11.57 -21.82
C THR A 534 3.24 -11.72 -22.39
N LEU A 535 3.83 -10.61 -22.86
CA LEU A 535 5.23 -10.47 -23.26
C LEU A 535 6.00 -9.83 -22.11
N SER A 536 7.12 -10.44 -21.71
CA SER A 536 8.00 -9.92 -20.66
C SER A 536 9.27 -9.32 -21.25
N LEU A 537 9.57 -8.06 -20.94
CA LEU A 537 10.77 -7.34 -21.44
C LEU A 537 11.57 -6.73 -20.30
N GLY A 538 12.87 -6.96 -20.27
CA GLY A 538 13.81 -6.33 -19.35
C GLY A 538 14.19 -7.26 -18.21
N ALA A 539 14.11 -6.79 -16.97
CA ALA A 539 14.52 -7.55 -15.80
C ALA A 539 13.80 -8.90 -15.68
N LYS A 540 14.56 -9.91 -15.26
CA LYS A 540 14.05 -11.23 -14.89
C LYS A 540 12.98 -11.11 -13.80
N SER A 541 12.01 -12.02 -13.81
CA SER A 541 10.92 -12.03 -12.84
C SER A 541 10.51 -13.45 -12.47
N VAL A 542 9.88 -13.61 -11.31
CA VAL A 542 9.27 -14.86 -10.89
C VAL A 542 7.76 -14.71 -10.90
N MET A 543 7.08 -15.51 -11.72
CA MET A 543 5.63 -15.64 -11.71
C MET A 543 5.22 -16.82 -10.85
N SER A 544 4.31 -16.59 -9.92
CA SER A 544 3.76 -17.58 -9.00
C SER A 544 2.25 -17.67 -9.16
N ILE A 545 1.72 -18.88 -9.29
CA ILE A 545 0.30 -19.13 -9.52
C ILE A 545 -0.23 -20.04 -8.42
N ARG A 546 -1.37 -19.67 -7.85
CA ARG A 546 -2.03 -20.43 -6.77
C ARG A 546 -3.54 -20.35 -6.88
N MET A 547 -4.22 -21.30 -6.27
CA MET A 547 -5.67 -21.29 -6.18
C MET A 547 -6.14 -20.14 -5.27
N LYS A 548 -7.21 -19.44 -5.64
CA LYS A 548 -7.74 -18.35 -4.79
C LYS A 548 -8.21 -18.91 -3.45
N TYR A 549 -8.04 -18.12 -2.38
CA TYR A 549 -8.40 -18.49 -1.00
C TYR A 549 -9.74 -19.22 -0.91
N LYS A 550 -10.76 -18.69 -1.59
CA LYS A 550 -12.14 -19.15 -1.46
C LYS A 550 -12.36 -20.54 -2.06
N TYR A 551 -11.73 -20.84 -3.20
CA TYR A 551 -11.85 -22.15 -3.85
C TYR A 551 -10.98 -23.19 -3.15
N TYR A 552 -9.80 -22.79 -2.68
CA TYR A 552 -8.92 -23.65 -1.90
C TYR A 552 -9.58 -24.11 -0.60
N ASN A 553 -10.15 -23.18 0.17
CA ASN A 553 -10.79 -23.48 1.45
C ASN A 553 -12.26 -23.90 1.34
N GLY A 554 -12.89 -23.79 0.17
CA GLY A 554 -14.34 -24.04 -0.01
C GLY A 554 -15.26 -23.02 0.66
N LEU A 555 -14.71 -21.89 1.14
CA LEU A 555 -15.47 -20.80 1.76
C LEU A 555 -14.81 -19.44 1.60
N SER A 556 -15.59 -18.37 1.70
CA SER A 556 -15.09 -16.99 1.68
C SER A 556 -14.29 -16.64 2.95
N LYS A 557 -13.54 -15.53 2.93
CA LYS A 557 -12.87 -15.02 4.15
C LYS A 557 -13.86 -14.70 5.30
N SER A 558 -15.12 -14.43 4.99
CA SER A 558 -16.22 -14.28 5.94
C SER A 558 -16.80 -15.61 6.47
N LYS A 559 -16.19 -16.75 6.14
CA LYS A 559 -16.63 -18.11 6.51
C LYS A 559 -17.99 -18.51 5.92
N THR A 560 -18.39 -17.86 4.82
CA THR A 560 -19.59 -18.22 4.06
C THR A 560 -19.22 -19.32 3.06
N LEU A 561 -19.99 -20.40 3.03
CA LEU A 561 -19.79 -21.47 2.06
C LEU A 561 -20.00 -20.96 0.63
N LEU A 562 -19.25 -21.52 -0.32
CA LEU A 562 -19.47 -21.23 -1.73
C LEU A 562 -20.76 -21.90 -2.23
N LYS A 563 -21.53 -21.15 -3.03
CA LYS A 563 -22.71 -21.67 -3.76
C LYS A 563 -22.30 -22.75 -4.75
N ASP A 564 -21.34 -22.41 -5.61
CA ASP A 564 -20.67 -23.33 -6.54
C ASP A 564 -19.35 -23.79 -5.90
N ASP A 565 -19.27 -25.08 -5.58
CA ASP A 565 -18.07 -25.72 -5.03
C ASP A 565 -17.43 -26.63 -6.07
N PRO A 566 -16.46 -26.14 -6.85
CA PRO A 566 -15.87 -26.91 -7.93
C PRO A 566 -15.04 -28.11 -7.46
N VAL A 567 -14.63 -28.18 -6.19
CA VAL A 567 -13.73 -29.23 -5.63
C VAL A 567 -12.53 -29.50 -6.54
N LEU A 568 -11.67 -28.50 -6.66
CA LEU A 568 -10.48 -28.54 -7.52
C LEU A 568 -9.40 -29.47 -6.96
N VAL A 569 -8.57 -30.05 -7.83
CA VAL A 569 -7.44 -30.89 -7.43
C VAL A 569 -6.46 -30.09 -6.56
N GLY A 570 -6.02 -30.67 -5.45
CA GLY A 570 -5.15 -30.05 -4.46
C GLY A 570 -5.85 -29.04 -3.55
N CYS A 571 -7.18 -28.89 -3.61
CA CYS A 571 -7.90 -28.05 -2.67
C CYS A 571 -7.97 -28.67 -1.26
N ARG A 572 -8.25 -27.86 -0.26
CA ARG A 572 -8.33 -28.33 1.12
C ARG A 572 -9.53 -29.27 1.30
N MET A 573 -9.30 -30.40 1.98
CA MET A 573 -10.28 -31.47 2.18
C MET A 573 -10.85 -32.00 0.85
N GLU A 574 -10.00 -32.09 -0.19
CA GLU A 574 -10.44 -32.49 -1.53
C GLU A 574 -11.20 -33.83 -1.51
N ALA A 575 -10.62 -34.88 -0.93
CA ALA A 575 -11.19 -36.22 -0.94
C ALA A 575 -12.57 -36.25 -0.27
N GLU A 576 -12.71 -35.65 0.91
CA GLU A 576 -13.98 -35.58 1.62
C GLU A 576 -15.01 -34.74 0.86
N ARG A 577 -14.62 -33.58 0.32
CA ARG A 577 -15.53 -32.73 -0.47
C ARG A 577 -15.98 -33.43 -1.74
N ARG A 578 -15.09 -34.17 -2.40
CA ARG A 578 -15.40 -34.95 -3.61
C ARG A 578 -16.37 -36.09 -3.29
N SER A 579 -16.15 -36.81 -2.18
CA SER A 579 -17.07 -37.83 -1.68
C SER A 579 -18.46 -37.24 -1.39
N LEU A 580 -18.54 -36.14 -0.65
CA LEU A 580 -19.81 -35.48 -0.35
C LEU A 580 -20.53 -35.00 -1.61
N LYS A 581 -19.78 -34.50 -2.60
CA LYS A 581 -20.34 -34.04 -3.87
C LYS A 581 -20.87 -35.21 -4.70
N SER A 582 -20.22 -36.37 -4.64
CA SER A 582 -20.73 -37.61 -5.26
C SER A 582 -22.03 -38.08 -4.61
N GLN A 583 -22.10 -38.08 -3.27
CA GLN A 583 -23.32 -38.46 -2.54
C GLN A 583 -24.50 -37.53 -2.89
N LEU A 584 -24.24 -36.22 -2.98
CA LEU A 584 -25.24 -35.24 -3.41
C LEU A 584 -25.70 -35.50 -4.85
N ALA A 585 -24.77 -35.76 -5.78
CA ALA A 585 -25.10 -36.07 -7.17
C ALA A 585 -25.89 -37.38 -7.33
N ASN A 586 -25.64 -38.36 -6.46
CA ASN A 586 -26.36 -39.63 -6.41
C ASN A 586 -27.72 -39.54 -5.69
N GLY A 587 -28.06 -38.38 -5.10
CA GLY A 587 -29.29 -38.20 -4.32
C GLY A 587 -29.27 -38.86 -2.93
N GLU A 588 -28.11 -39.32 -2.46
CA GLU A 588 -27.96 -39.95 -1.13
C GLU A 588 -28.09 -38.93 0.01
N ILE A 589 -27.79 -37.66 -0.27
CA ILE A 589 -27.93 -36.54 0.66
C ILE A 589 -28.57 -35.35 -0.06
N ASP A 590 -29.32 -34.53 0.68
CA ASP A 590 -29.86 -33.27 0.17
C ASP A 590 -28.83 -32.12 0.28
N GLN A 591 -29.14 -30.98 -0.35
CA GLN A 591 -28.27 -29.80 -0.33
C GLN A 591 -27.99 -29.29 1.09
N THR A 592 -28.99 -29.38 1.98
CA THR A 592 -28.87 -28.97 3.39
C THR A 592 -27.87 -29.84 4.15
N THR A 593 -27.96 -31.15 3.96
CA THR A 593 -27.04 -32.13 4.55
C THR A 593 -25.64 -31.97 3.99
N TYR A 594 -25.51 -31.79 2.67
CA TYR A 594 -24.23 -31.50 2.02
C TYR A 594 -23.54 -30.28 2.63
N ASP A 595 -24.25 -29.15 2.77
CA ASP A 595 -23.69 -27.93 3.35
C ASP A 595 -23.29 -28.08 4.82
N SER A 596 -24.08 -28.81 5.60
CA SER A 596 -23.80 -29.11 7.01
C SER A 596 -22.54 -29.97 7.15
N LEU A 597 -22.43 -31.05 6.38
CA LEU A 597 -21.28 -31.97 6.41
C LEU A 597 -20.01 -31.28 5.90
N ARG A 598 -20.12 -30.53 4.79
CA ARG A 598 -19.01 -29.72 4.26
C ARG A 598 -18.51 -28.71 5.28
N ARG A 599 -19.41 -27.98 5.96
CA ARG A 599 -19.03 -27.03 7.01
C ARG A 599 -18.28 -27.71 8.16
N LYS A 600 -18.73 -28.89 8.60
CA LYS A 600 -18.04 -29.67 9.64
C LYS A 600 -16.65 -30.12 9.18
N ALA A 601 -16.51 -30.59 7.94
CA ALA A 601 -15.23 -31.02 7.39
C ALA A 601 -14.22 -29.85 7.35
N LEU A 602 -14.65 -28.68 6.88
CA LEU A 602 -13.79 -27.51 6.71
C LEU A 602 -13.34 -26.89 8.04
N GLN A 603 -14.05 -27.12 9.15
CA GLN A 603 -13.65 -26.63 10.49
C GLN A 603 -12.35 -27.27 11.02
N LYS A 604 -11.92 -28.41 10.45
CA LYS A 604 -10.72 -29.12 10.89
C LYS A 604 -9.46 -28.43 10.36
N GLY A 605 -8.58 -27.95 11.24
CA GLY A 605 -7.27 -27.39 10.89
C GLY A 605 -7.21 -25.86 10.76
N LYS A 606 -6.01 -25.34 10.47
CA LYS A 606 -5.79 -23.90 10.30
C LYS A 606 -6.16 -23.44 8.89
N TRP A 607 -6.77 -22.27 8.79
CA TRP A 607 -7.14 -21.63 7.54
C TRP A 607 -5.98 -20.78 7.05
N GLY A 608 -5.63 -20.91 5.78
CA GLY A 608 -4.53 -20.19 5.16
C GLY A 608 -4.78 -19.96 3.67
N GLU A 609 -3.90 -19.16 3.07
CA GLU A 609 -3.83 -19.04 1.61
C GLU A 609 -3.39 -20.38 0.99
N ALA A 610 -3.76 -20.61 -0.26
CA ALA A 610 -3.32 -21.79 -0.98
C ALA A 610 -1.78 -21.79 -1.15
N PRO A 611 -1.14 -22.96 -1.14
CA PRO A 611 0.26 -23.06 -1.54
C PRO A 611 0.44 -22.65 -3.01
N ILE A 612 1.64 -22.23 -3.36
CA ILE A 612 2.01 -21.97 -4.76
C ILE A 612 2.03 -23.32 -5.49
N GLY A 613 1.24 -23.43 -6.56
CA GLY A 613 1.16 -24.65 -7.37
C GLY A 613 2.12 -24.64 -8.56
N ILE A 614 2.27 -23.47 -9.20
CA ILE A 614 3.17 -23.28 -10.33
C ILE A 614 4.07 -22.09 -10.01
N LYS A 615 5.37 -22.27 -10.24
CA LYS A 615 6.38 -21.22 -10.15
C LYS A 615 7.21 -21.27 -11.42
N MET A 616 7.28 -20.15 -12.12
CA MET A 616 8.06 -20.03 -13.35
C MET A 616 8.89 -18.76 -13.36
N GLU A 617 9.98 -18.80 -14.09
CA GLU A 617 10.89 -17.69 -14.29
C GLU A 617 10.59 -17.05 -15.64
N LEU A 618 10.31 -15.74 -15.63
CA LEU A 618 10.08 -14.95 -16.83
C LEU A 618 11.33 -14.16 -17.16
N ASN A 619 11.84 -14.36 -18.36
CA ASN A 619 13.01 -13.66 -18.87
C ASN A 619 12.64 -12.63 -19.94
N HIS A 620 13.60 -11.80 -20.30
CA HIS A 620 13.47 -10.90 -21.44
C HIS A 620 13.15 -11.68 -22.74
N GLY A 621 12.05 -11.31 -23.39
CA GLY A 621 11.54 -11.88 -24.62
C GLY A 621 10.55 -13.03 -24.44
N ASP A 622 10.37 -13.52 -23.22
CA ASP A 622 9.46 -14.63 -22.95
C ASP A 622 8.00 -14.23 -23.16
N LEU A 623 7.21 -15.16 -23.68
CA LEU A 623 5.76 -15.03 -23.83
C LEU A 623 5.06 -16.05 -22.93
N VAL A 624 4.02 -15.64 -22.21
CA VAL A 624 3.20 -16.52 -21.38
C VAL A 624 1.74 -16.39 -21.78
N VAL A 625 1.10 -17.51 -22.08
CA VAL A 625 -0.32 -17.57 -22.43
C VAL A 625 -1.06 -18.40 -21.40
N MET A 626 -2.02 -17.79 -20.71
CA MET A 626 -2.95 -18.44 -19.81
C MET A 626 -4.26 -18.67 -20.56
N HIS A 627 -4.67 -19.93 -20.73
CA HIS A 627 -5.86 -20.30 -21.50
C HIS A 627 -6.84 -21.14 -20.66
N GLY A 628 -8.11 -20.73 -20.68
CA GLY A 628 -9.23 -21.35 -20.00
C GLY A 628 -9.92 -20.37 -19.03
N ALA A 629 -11.22 -20.12 -19.22
CA ALA A 629 -11.99 -19.21 -18.35
C ALA A 629 -11.98 -19.64 -16.88
N ASN A 630 -11.93 -20.95 -16.62
CA ASN A 630 -11.85 -21.50 -15.28
C ASN A 630 -10.50 -21.21 -14.60
N LEU A 631 -9.40 -21.11 -15.36
CA LEU A 631 -8.10 -20.72 -14.82
C LEU A 631 -8.16 -19.34 -14.19
N GLN A 632 -8.68 -18.37 -14.93
CA GLN A 632 -8.85 -16.98 -14.49
C GLN A 632 -9.85 -16.88 -13.32
N LYS A 633 -10.94 -17.67 -13.36
CA LYS A 633 -11.95 -17.72 -12.30
C LYS A 633 -11.38 -18.27 -10.99
N TYR A 634 -10.62 -19.36 -11.03
CA TYR A 634 -10.25 -20.15 -9.85
C TYR A 634 -8.85 -19.89 -9.29
N TYR A 635 -7.93 -19.39 -10.10
CA TYR A 635 -6.54 -19.13 -9.73
C TYR A 635 -6.21 -17.65 -9.78
N GLU A 636 -5.23 -17.26 -8.98
CA GLU A 636 -4.63 -15.93 -8.94
C GLU A 636 -3.11 -16.07 -9.13
N HIS A 637 -2.47 -15.01 -9.60
CA HIS A 637 -1.06 -15.01 -9.89
C HIS A 637 -0.39 -13.71 -9.41
N ALA A 638 0.91 -13.79 -9.15
CA ALA A 638 1.75 -12.67 -8.79
C ALA A 638 3.04 -12.71 -9.61
N VAL A 639 3.58 -11.53 -9.95
CA VAL A 639 4.87 -11.41 -10.64
C VAL A 639 5.78 -10.53 -9.80
N ILE A 640 6.90 -11.10 -9.37
CA ILE A 640 7.92 -10.41 -8.57
C ILE A 640 9.15 -10.21 -9.46
N PRO A 641 9.44 -8.98 -9.91
CA PRO A 641 10.63 -8.71 -10.71
C PRO A 641 11.90 -8.62 -9.86
N ASP A 642 13.04 -8.89 -10.49
CA ASP A 642 14.39 -8.65 -9.97
C ASP A 642 14.67 -7.15 -9.99
N LYS A 643 14.00 -6.39 -9.10
CA LYS A 643 14.25 -4.99 -8.69
C LYS A 643 14.86 -4.01 -9.71
N LYS A 644 14.64 -4.21 -11.01
CA LYS A 644 15.22 -3.43 -12.11
C LYS A 644 14.10 -3.13 -13.12
N LEU A 645 14.40 -2.29 -14.10
CA LEU A 645 13.43 -1.87 -15.12
C LEU A 645 12.85 -3.06 -15.88
N ARG A 646 11.51 -3.12 -15.97
CA ARG A 646 10.77 -4.14 -16.71
C ARG A 646 9.52 -3.56 -17.34
N PHE A 647 9.15 -4.09 -18.50
CA PHE A 647 7.83 -3.93 -19.09
C PHE A 647 7.12 -5.28 -19.19
N ALA A 648 5.80 -5.25 -19.03
CA ALA A 648 4.92 -6.36 -19.36
C ALA A 648 3.83 -5.85 -20.30
N LEU A 649 3.67 -6.49 -21.46
CA LEU A 649 2.62 -6.17 -22.42
C LEU A 649 1.66 -7.34 -22.44
N THR A 650 0.44 -7.12 -21.99
CA THR A 650 -0.58 -8.15 -21.82
C THR A 650 -1.71 -7.89 -22.78
N ALA A 651 -2.00 -8.85 -23.66
CA ALA A 651 -3.10 -8.79 -24.60
C ALA A 651 -4.23 -9.74 -24.19
N ARG A 652 -5.46 -9.27 -24.37
CA ARG A 652 -6.68 -9.98 -24.00
C ARG A 652 -7.72 -9.89 -25.10
N TYR A 653 -8.68 -10.80 -25.05
CA TYR A 653 -9.94 -10.65 -25.78
C TYR A 653 -11.01 -10.11 -24.83
N ILE A 654 -11.50 -8.91 -25.09
CA ILE A 654 -12.65 -8.30 -24.43
C ILE A 654 -13.89 -8.67 -25.22
N LYS A 655 -14.88 -9.25 -24.56
CA LYS A 655 -16.16 -9.61 -25.18
C LYS A 655 -16.93 -8.35 -25.60
N PRO A 656 -17.31 -8.21 -26.88
CA PRO A 656 -18.04 -7.04 -27.38
C PRO A 656 -19.33 -6.73 -26.61
N ASP A 657 -20.07 -7.76 -26.18
CA ASP A 657 -21.35 -7.61 -25.46
C ASP A 657 -21.23 -6.92 -24.09
N HIS A 658 -20.01 -6.71 -23.60
CA HIS A 658 -19.72 -6.05 -22.34
C HIS A 658 -19.12 -4.64 -22.51
N VAL A 659 -19.12 -4.10 -23.74
CA VAL A 659 -18.53 -2.81 -24.08
C VAL A 659 -19.56 -1.94 -24.78
N GLU A 660 -19.59 -0.65 -24.44
CA GLU A 660 -20.47 0.32 -25.09
C GLU A 660 -20.18 0.40 -26.61
N PRO A 661 -21.21 0.47 -27.48
CA PRO A 661 -21.04 0.43 -28.93
C PRO A 661 -20.03 1.46 -29.49
N GLU A 662 -19.96 2.65 -28.89
CA GLU A 662 -19.03 3.72 -29.25
C GLU A 662 -17.55 3.37 -29.01
N HIS A 663 -17.25 2.35 -28.22
CA HIS A 663 -15.90 1.91 -27.93
C HIS A 663 -15.48 0.67 -28.74
N LEU A 664 -16.41 -0.01 -29.42
CA LEU A 664 -16.10 -1.17 -30.26
C LEU A 664 -15.03 -0.90 -31.33
N PRO A 665 -15.08 0.24 -32.06
CA PRO A 665 -14.06 0.53 -33.08
C PRO A 665 -12.65 0.68 -32.52
N LYS A 666 -12.49 0.90 -31.21
CA LYS A 666 -11.16 1.03 -30.59
C LYS A 666 -10.36 -0.27 -30.68
N GLY A 667 -11.05 -1.41 -30.63
CA GLY A 667 -10.46 -2.75 -30.68
C GLY A 667 -10.16 -3.27 -32.08
N GLU A 668 -10.56 -2.54 -33.12
CA GLU A 668 -10.30 -2.92 -34.52
C GLU A 668 -8.87 -2.54 -34.90
N PHE A 669 -8.18 -3.45 -35.59
CA PHE A 669 -6.83 -3.21 -36.09
C PHE A 669 -6.51 -4.09 -37.29
N ILE A 670 -5.52 -3.69 -38.07
CA ILE A 670 -4.92 -4.48 -39.14
C ILE A 670 -3.40 -4.44 -38.94
N LEU A 671 -2.76 -5.61 -38.83
CA LEU A 671 -1.31 -5.70 -38.73
C LEU A 671 -0.70 -5.54 -40.13
N THR A 672 0.35 -4.73 -40.24
CA THR A 672 1.16 -4.67 -41.46
C THR A 672 1.96 -5.97 -41.63
N PRO A 673 2.46 -6.29 -42.85
CA PRO A 673 3.22 -7.52 -43.07
C PRO A 673 4.43 -7.70 -42.15
N ASP A 674 5.07 -6.62 -41.71
CA ASP A 674 6.21 -6.63 -40.79
C ASP A 674 5.82 -6.65 -39.29
N GLN A 675 4.55 -6.46 -38.97
CA GLN A 675 3.98 -6.63 -37.63
C GLN A 675 3.39 -8.03 -37.42
N VAL A 676 3.05 -8.74 -38.50
CA VAL A 676 2.63 -10.15 -38.43
C VAL A 676 3.83 -11.00 -38.02
N TYR A 677 3.73 -11.62 -36.85
CA TYR A 677 4.79 -12.46 -36.30
C TYR A 677 4.57 -13.93 -36.64
N ASP A 678 5.60 -14.60 -37.13
CA ASP A 678 5.58 -16.01 -37.53
C ASP A 678 6.23 -16.96 -36.52
N GLY A 679 6.90 -16.41 -35.50
CA GLY A 679 7.62 -17.18 -34.48
C GLY A 679 9.10 -17.46 -34.78
N LYS A 680 9.63 -17.06 -35.95
CA LYS A 680 10.98 -17.47 -36.42
C LYS A 680 11.86 -16.32 -36.77
#